data_AF-A0A4D4L2D2-F1
#
_entry.id   AF-A0A4D4L2D2-F1
#
_cell.length_a   1.000
_cell.length_b   1.000
_cell.length_c   1.000
_cell.angle_alpha   90.00
_cell.angle_beta   90.00
_cell.angle_gamma   90.00
#
_symmetry.space_group_name_H-M   'P 1'
#
loop_
_entity.id
_entity.type
_entity.pdbx_description
1 polymer ?
#
loop_
_entity_poly.entity_id
_entity_poly.type
_entity_poly.pdbx_seq_one_letter_code
_entity_poly.pdbx_strand_id
1 'polypeptide(L)'
;MRTLFQAATVAGVAAELGDADDARTPLSARERPAEIPLSPAQQRLWFLNRLGDSGGQYNLPVALRLSGTLDVKALELAFADVLARHESLRTVFPDTDGQPRQEILPTADAQPELHITSLAEEDLADALARATAARFDLATQIPIRVHLFQLAPDEYVLHVTIHHIAGDGWSMAPLSRDLSTAYAARCAGTAPEWQPLPVQYADYTLWQREVLGEESDPDSVLARQIAYWRTALADAPEELALPTDRPRPARPTHRGADVPVRLDAATHQRLLTLAQSTDSSLFMVLQAGLAALLTRHGAGTDIPIGSPIAGRTDVMLDDLVGFFVNTLVLRTDTSGDPTFRELLDRVRETDLAAYAHQDLAFERLVEILNPSRSLARHPLFQVFLSLHNNPEPELDLGGIRATSHTVPIEHARFDLTVELVEAHDGRGNPSGVTGRLEFARDLFDEGSARRLADGLVRLLEAVATDPETAIGGIEILSQAERGLVLQDWNDTGREVAPGTLPGMFEAQAARTPDTVAVVFQDQSLTYAELDARANRWAHTLRTHGVREGSFVAIAAQRSLELVTALYAVTKAGAAYVPVDPEYPAERIGWILQDAQPTLILTTTEVADSLPDNKLPRLLLDTTDVCDQPATAPVRTLPDSAAAYVIFTSGSTGRPKGVVIPHTGIHNRLAWMQHTYPLDATDRVLQKTPSGFDVSVWEFFWPLQTGATLVLARPGGHKDPAYLTRLIRDQHITTAHFVPSMLQAFLTEPTTPHCTGLRQVICSGEALPTDTVTRFHHLLPHTQLHNLYGPTEASVDVTAHTTNPTTPTPPASPSAHPSGTPAPTSSTPPCAPYPSASPASSTSPASNSPTATPTAPTSPPNASPPTPTAPPASACTAPATSPAGPPTANSNTTAAPTTRSNSAASASNSAKSKPPSPPTTPSPRPPFWSGRTSPATNA
;
A
#
# COMPACT_ATOMS: atom_id res chain seq x y z
N MET A 1 23.11 -29.83 5.97
CA MET A 1 22.40 -29.25 4.80
C MET A 1 23.31 -28.33 3.98
N ARG A 2 23.75 -27.17 4.47
CA ARG A 2 24.52 -26.16 3.69
C ARG A 2 25.64 -26.75 2.80
N THR A 3 26.45 -27.64 3.36
CA THR A 3 27.54 -28.36 2.65
C THR A 3 27.08 -29.11 1.39
N LEU A 4 25.85 -29.66 1.36
CA LEU A 4 25.31 -30.36 0.19
C LEU A 4 24.99 -29.41 -0.98
N PHE A 5 24.64 -28.16 -0.67
CA PHE A 5 24.42 -27.12 -1.68
C PHE A 5 25.75 -26.46 -2.10
N GLN A 6 26.67 -26.23 -1.16
CA GLN A 6 27.99 -25.64 -1.45
C GLN A 6 28.95 -26.62 -2.14
N ALA A 7 28.76 -27.92 -1.96
CA ALA A 7 29.57 -28.98 -2.55
C ALA A 7 28.68 -30.04 -3.22
N ALA A 8 27.89 -29.63 -4.21
CA ALA A 8 26.86 -30.43 -4.90
C ALA A 8 27.36 -31.63 -5.74
N THR A 9 28.51 -32.22 -5.39
CA THR A 9 29.05 -33.45 -6.00
C THR A 9 29.56 -34.40 -4.92
N VAL A 10 29.47 -35.72 -5.15
CA VAL A 10 29.94 -36.75 -4.19
C VAL A 10 31.40 -36.53 -3.79
N ALA A 11 32.26 -36.07 -4.71
CA ALA A 11 33.65 -35.76 -4.43
C ALA A 11 33.83 -34.51 -3.55
N GLY A 12 32.99 -33.49 -3.72
CA GLY A 12 32.97 -32.30 -2.87
C GLY A 12 32.51 -32.63 -1.46
N VAL A 13 31.36 -33.30 -1.31
CA VAL A 13 30.86 -33.76 0.00
C VAL A 13 31.89 -34.65 0.71
N ALA A 14 32.56 -35.55 -0.01
CA ALA A 14 33.58 -36.43 0.56
C ALA A 14 34.85 -35.69 1.02
N ALA A 15 35.17 -34.52 0.47
CA ALA A 15 36.26 -33.67 0.95
C ALA A 15 35.86 -32.95 2.26
N GLU A 16 34.68 -32.32 2.27
CA GLU A 16 34.14 -31.60 3.44
C GLU A 16 33.87 -32.52 4.64
N LEU A 17 33.54 -33.79 4.40
CA LEU A 17 33.38 -34.81 5.45
C LEU A 17 34.71 -35.26 6.09
N GLY A 18 35.86 -34.90 5.52
CA GLY A 18 37.18 -35.29 6.03
C GLY A 18 37.59 -34.58 7.33
N ASP A 19 37.12 -33.35 7.53
CA ASP A 19 37.48 -32.47 8.66
C ASP A 19 36.36 -32.33 9.71
N ALA A 20 35.32 -33.18 9.64
CA ALA A 20 34.10 -33.08 10.45
C ALA A 20 34.18 -33.85 11.80
N ASP A 21 34.90 -33.27 12.78
CA ASP A 21 35.09 -33.87 14.12
C ASP A 21 33.81 -33.93 15.00
N ASP A 22 32.78 -33.12 14.73
CA ASP A 22 31.67 -32.87 15.66
C ASP A 22 30.32 -33.43 15.14
N ALA A 23 30.00 -34.66 15.51
CA ALA A 23 28.78 -35.35 15.11
C ALA A 23 27.60 -35.07 16.07
N ARG A 24 26.52 -34.45 15.56
CA ARG A 24 25.26 -34.20 16.31
C ARG A 24 24.77 -35.49 16.99
N THR A 25 24.44 -35.42 18.29
CA THR A 25 23.87 -36.52 19.07
C THR A 25 22.73 -37.19 18.30
N PRO A 26 22.78 -38.51 18.05
CA PRO A 26 21.78 -39.19 17.23
C PRO A 26 20.42 -39.24 17.93
N LEU A 27 19.35 -39.25 17.14
CA LEU A 27 18.00 -39.50 17.63
C LEU A 27 17.80 -41.01 17.89
N SER A 28 17.32 -41.35 19.07
CA SER A 28 17.10 -42.72 19.53
C SER A 28 16.01 -42.75 20.62
N ALA A 29 15.46 -43.92 20.94
CA ALA A 29 14.50 -44.09 22.03
C ALA A 29 15.16 -43.83 23.39
N ARG A 30 14.47 -43.16 24.31
CA ARG A 30 15.07 -42.61 25.55
C ARG A 30 14.44 -43.17 26.82
N GLU A 31 15.19 -43.10 27.91
CA GLU A 31 14.61 -43.19 29.25
C GLU A 31 13.76 -41.95 29.49
N ARG A 32 12.46 -42.15 29.78
CA ARG A 32 11.47 -41.06 29.87
C ARG A 32 11.24 -40.67 31.34
N PRO A 33 11.26 -39.38 31.68
CA PRO A 33 10.93 -38.91 33.04
C PRO A 33 9.45 -39.15 33.36
N ALA A 34 9.12 -39.16 34.66
CA ALA A 34 7.75 -39.37 35.15
C ALA A 34 6.75 -38.29 34.67
N GLU A 35 7.22 -37.05 34.47
CA GLU A 35 6.49 -36.01 33.74
C GLU A 35 7.27 -35.69 32.46
N ILE A 36 6.73 -36.08 31.30
CA ILE A 36 7.35 -35.81 30.00
C ILE A 36 7.00 -34.36 29.61
N PRO A 37 7.98 -33.46 29.37
CA PRO A 37 7.69 -32.09 28.95
C PRO A 37 7.12 -32.05 27.52
N LEU A 38 6.47 -30.95 27.15
CA LEU A 38 6.13 -30.65 25.75
C LEU A 38 7.38 -30.19 24.97
N SER A 39 7.36 -30.38 23.65
CA SER A 39 8.29 -29.66 22.77
C SER A 39 7.95 -28.16 22.77
N PRO A 40 8.88 -27.25 22.44
CA PRO A 40 8.59 -25.82 22.39
C PRO A 40 7.40 -25.47 21.47
N ALA A 41 7.30 -26.17 20.34
CA ALA A 41 6.22 -26.04 19.37
C ALA A 41 4.86 -26.52 19.92
N GLN A 42 4.83 -27.68 20.61
CA GLN A 42 3.61 -28.14 21.28
C GLN A 42 3.19 -27.23 22.44
N GLN A 43 4.15 -26.75 23.25
CA GLN A 43 3.89 -25.88 24.40
C GLN A 43 3.16 -24.60 23.97
N ARG A 44 3.49 -24.08 22.78
CA ARG A 44 2.79 -22.94 22.19
C ARG A 44 1.36 -23.27 21.75
N LEU A 45 1.14 -24.36 21.03
CA LEU A 45 -0.21 -24.78 20.62
C LEU A 45 -1.12 -25.07 21.82
N TRP A 46 -0.57 -25.64 22.90
CA TRP A 46 -1.27 -25.84 24.16
C TRP A 46 -1.70 -24.51 24.80
N PHE A 47 -0.80 -23.52 24.86
CA PHE A 47 -1.11 -22.18 25.36
C PHE A 47 -2.19 -21.48 24.53
N LEU A 48 -2.11 -21.56 23.20
CA LEU A 48 -3.10 -21.00 22.27
C LEU A 48 -4.47 -21.67 22.38
N ASN A 49 -4.53 -22.97 22.66
CA ASN A 49 -5.79 -23.67 22.97
C ASN A 49 -6.37 -23.18 24.32
N ARG A 50 -5.52 -23.00 25.35
CA ARG A 50 -5.96 -22.52 26.67
C ARG A 50 -6.49 -21.10 26.70
N LEU A 51 -6.06 -20.22 25.79
CA LEU A 51 -6.60 -18.85 25.67
C LEU A 51 -8.08 -18.81 25.24
N GLY A 52 -8.65 -19.90 24.73
CA GLY A 52 -10.09 -20.11 24.59
C GLY A 52 -10.78 -19.39 23.42
N ASP A 53 -10.20 -18.33 22.88
CA ASP A 53 -10.73 -17.59 21.71
C ASP A 53 -10.49 -18.31 20.36
N SER A 54 -9.70 -19.39 20.34
CA SER A 54 -9.46 -20.20 19.15
C SER A 54 -10.52 -21.32 19.01
N GLY A 55 -11.26 -21.30 17.90
CA GLY A 55 -12.09 -22.42 17.46
C GLY A 55 -11.24 -23.54 16.84
N GLY A 56 -11.76 -24.25 15.84
CA GLY A 56 -11.00 -25.22 15.03
C GLY A 56 -9.84 -24.65 14.18
N GLN A 57 -9.28 -23.49 14.53
CA GLN A 57 -8.21 -22.80 13.77
C GLN A 57 -6.94 -23.65 13.62
N TYR A 58 -6.63 -24.46 14.63
CA TYR A 58 -5.49 -25.39 14.69
C TYR A 58 -5.90 -26.86 14.47
N ASN A 59 -7.09 -27.09 13.90
CA ASN A 59 -7.50 -28.41 13.42
C ASN A 59 -6.98 -28.63 11.99
N LEU A 60 -6.54 -29.85 11.71
CA LEU A 60 -6.29 -30.42 10.39
C LEU A 60 -7.50 -31.30 10.00
N PRO A 61 -8.49 -30.79 9.26
CA PRO A 61 -9.56 -31.60 8.69
C PRO A 61 -9.08 -32.28 7.40
N VAL A 62 -9.36 -33.58 7.28
CA VAL A 62 -9.22 -34.36 6.06
C VAL A 62 -10.60 -34.96 5.74
N ALA A 63 -11.14 -34.65 4.56
CA ALA A 63 -12.40 -35.18 4.09
C ALA A 63 -12.18 -36.01 2.82
N LEU A 64 -12.56 -37.29 2.86
CA LEU A 64 -12.46 -38.22 1.74
C LEU A 64 -13.85 -38.77 1.42
N ARG A 65 -14.32 -38.58 0.19
CA ARG A 65 -15.50 -39.29 -0.32
C ARG A 65 -15.09 -40.72 -0.68
N LEU A 66 -15.82 -41.69 -0.17
CA LEU A 66 -15.59 -43.12 -0.34
C LEU A 66 -16.78 -43.75 -1.06
N SER A 67 -16.56 -44.22 -2.30
CA SER A 67 -17.55 -44.95 -3.09
C SER A 67 -17.23 -46.45 -3.09
N GLY A 68 -18.08 -47.28 -2.47
CA GLY A 68 -17.91 -48.72 -2.42
C GLY A 68 -18.47 -49.39 -1.15
N THR A 69 -18.31 -50.71 -1.05
CA THR A 69 -18.74 -51.49 0.13
C THR A 69 -17.71 -51.39 1.25
N LEU A 70 -17.94 -50.49 2.20
CA LEU A 70 -17.06 -50.22 3.34
C LEU A 70 -17.34 -51.17 4.52
N ASP A 71 -16.32 -51.90 5.00
CA ASP A 71 -16.39 -52.57 6.29
C ASP A 71 -16.08 -51.55 7.40
N VAL A 72 -17.15 -50.97 7.94
CA VAL A 72 -17.09 -49.95 8.99
C VAL A 72 -16.42 -50.49 10.27
N LYS A 73 -16.49 -51.80 10.55
CA LYS A 73 -15.85 -52.38 11.74
C LYS A 73 -14.36 -52.66 11.51
N ALA A 74 -13.97 -53.05 10.31
CA ALA A 74 -12.56 -53.09 9.93
C ALA A 74 -11.92 -51.69 10.00
N LEU A 75 -12.65 -50.64 9.58
CA LEU A 75 -12.20 -49.24 9.68
C LEU A 75 -12.03 -48.78 11.14
N GLU A 76 -13.00 -49.05 12.01
CA GLU A 76 -12.94 -48.73 13.44
C GLU A 76 -11.71 -49.38 14.11
N LEU A 77 -11.47 -50.67 13.82
CA LEU A 77 -10.31 -51.41 14.34
C LEU A 77 -8.99 -50.91 13.74
N ALA A 78 -8.97 -50.52 12.46
CA ALA A 78 -7.80 -49.99 11.79
C ALA A 78 -7.33 -48.65 12.39
N PHE A 79 -8.26 -47.75 12.73
CA PHE A 79 -7.93 -46.54 13.49
C PHE A 79 -7.37 -46.87 14.88
N ALA A 80 -7.92 -47.87 15.59
CA ALA A 80 -7.37 -48.29 16.88
C ALA A 80 -5.94 -48.83 16.78
N ASP A 81 -5.59 -49.57 15.71
CA ASP A 81 -4.22 -50.02 15.45
C ASP A 81 -3.26 -48.87 15.14
N VAL A 82 -3.71 -47.86 14.37
CA VAL A 82 -2.95 -46.64 14.08
C VAL A 82 -2.67 -45.84 15.36
N LEU A 83 -3.65 -45.69 16.25
CA LEU A 83 -3.45 -45.05 17.57
C LEU A 83 -2.58 -45.90 18.50
N ALA A 84 -2.57 -47.23 18.38
CA ALA A 84 -1.62 -48.07 19.10
C ALA A 84 -0.17 -47.77 18.67
N ARG A 85 0.05 -47.65 17.35
CA ARG A 85 1.34 -47.42 16.69
C ARG A 85 1.93 -46.03 16.95
N HIS A 86 1.13 -44.98 16.89
CA HIS A 86 1.58 -43.58 17.00
C HIS A 86 1.18 -42.96 18.34
N GLU A 87 2.15 -42.77 19.25
CA GLU A 87 1.86 -42.28 20.61
C GLU A 87 1.22 -40.88 20.62
N SER A 88 1.62 -40.01 19.70
CA SER A 88 1.12 -38.64 19.54
C SER A 88 -0.41 -38.56 19.42
N LEU A 89 -1.03 -39.49 18.70
CA LEU A 89 -2.49 -39.54 18.48
C LEU A 89 -3.28 -39.96 19.73
N ARG A 90 -2.60 -40.52 20.75
CA ARG A 90 -3.16 -40.92 22.05
C ARG A 90 -2.53 -40.18 23.24
N THR A 91 -1.85 -39.06 23.00
CA THR A 91 -1.30 -38.19 24.05
C THR A 91 -2.29 -37.09 24.41
N VAL A 92 -2.57 -36.91 25.70
CA VAL A 92 -3.25 -35.73 26.24
C VAL A 92 -2.24 -34.81 26.94
N PHE A 93 -2.63 -33.54 27.15
CA PHE A 93 -1.74 -32.45 27.56
C PHE A 93 -2.26 -31.73 28.82
N PRO A 94 -2.38 -32.41 29.97
CA PRO A 94 -2.72 -31.80 31.26
C PRO A 94 -1.55 -30.95 31.79
N ASP A 95 -1.81 -30.14 32.82
CA ASP A 95 -0.79 -29.41 33.57
C ASP A 95 -0.69 -29.78 35.04
N THR A 96 0.51 -29.57 35.59
CA THR A 96 0.81 -29.55 37.02
C THR A 96 1.26 -28.13 37.36
N ASP A 97 0.55 -27.43 38.25
CA ASP A 97 0.86 -26.04 38.66
C ASP A 97 1.13 -25.05 37.50
N GLY A 98 0.41 -25.20 36.38
CA GLY A 98 0.55 -24.38 35.18
C GLY A 98 1.65 -24.80 34.20
N GLN A 99 2.42 -25.85 34.50
CA GLN A 99 3.38 -26.47 33.57
C GLN A 99 2.72 -27.65 32.83
N PRO A 100 2.63 -27.63 31.50
CA PRO A 100 2.04 -28.74 30.75
C PRO A 100 2.99 -29.94 30.64
N ARG A 101 2.43 -31.15 30.66
CA ARG A 101 3.12 -32.42 30.41
C ARG A 101 2.44 -33.21 29.28
N GLN A 102 3.19 -34.08 28.60
CA GLN A 102 2.66 -35.09 27.70
C GLN A 102 2.25 -36.32 28.53
N GLU A 103 0.97 -36.67 28.52
CA GLU A 103 0.43 -37.87 29.17
C GLU A 103 -0.05 -38.84 28.10
N ILE A 104 0.77 -39.85 27.82
CA ILE A 104 0.55 -40.84 26.76
C ILE A 104 -0.41 -41.90 27.29
N LEU A 105 -1.66 -41.90 26.84
CA LEU A 105 -2.67 -42.82 27.33
C LEU A 105 -2.39 -44.27 26.88
N PRO A 106 -2.75 -45.29 27.68
CA PRO A 106 -2.74 -46.68 27.24
C PRO A 106 -3.72 -46.89 26.08
N THR A 107 -3.40 -47.78 25.14
CA THR A 107 -4.22 -48.05 23.94
C THR A 107 -5.66 -48.50 24.27
N ALA A 108 -5.87 -49.11 25.44
CA ALA A 108 -7.21 -49.51 25.90
C ALA A 108 -8.11 -48.30 26.27
N ASP A 109 -7.50 -47.21 26.75
CA ASP A 109 -8.19 -46.02 27.25
C ASP A 109 -8.30 -44.92 26.18
N ALA A 110 -7.66 -45.12 25.01
CA ALA A 110 -7.55 -44.17 23.91
C ALA A 110 -8.17 -44.71 22.60
N GLN A 111 -9.27 -45.45 22.67
CA GLN A 111 -9.97 -45.90 21.47
C GLN A 111 -10.66 -44.72 20.75
N PRO A 112 -10.51 -44.59 19.42
CA PRO A 112 -11.10 -43.49 18.68
C PRO A 112 -12.60 -43.70 18.48
N GLU A 113 -13.43 -42.76 18.96
CA GLU A 113 -14.87 -42.84 18.77
C GLU A 113 -15.23 -42.58 17.30
N LEU A 114 -15.56 -43.63 16.55
CA LEU A 114 -16.01 -43.54 15.16
C LEU A 114 -17.48 -43.09 15.12
N HIS A 115 -17.70 -41.78 15.04
CA HIS A 115 -19.04 -41.21 15.01
C HIS A 115 -19.69 -41.40 13.62
N ILE A 116 -20.55 -42.40 13.47
CA ILE A 116 -21.31 -42.66 12.23
C ILE A 116 -22.57 -41.77 12.22
N THR A 117 -22.86 -41.11 11.11
CA THR A 117 -24.08 -40.27 10.97
C THR A 117 -24.63 -40.35 9.54
N SER A 118 -25.86 -40.84 9.38
CA SER A 118 -26.56 -40.80 8.09
C SER A 118 -27.17 -39.41 7.85
N LEU A 119 -26.90 -38.79 6.70
CA LEU A 119 -27.43 -37.47 6.33
C LEU A 119 -27.61 -37.34 4.81
N ALA A 120 -28.37 -36.34 4.35
CA ALA A 120 -28.51 -36.06 2.93
C ALA A 120 -27.30 -35.29 2.39
N GLU A 121 -26.99 -35.43 1.10
CA GLU A 121 -25.88 -34.71 0.44
C GLU A 121 -25.96 -33.18 0.66
N GLU A 122 -27.17 -32.62 0.75
CA GLU A 122 -27.41 -31.19 1.04
C GLU A 122 -27.04 -30.74 2.47
N ASP A 123 -27.03 -31.65 3.45
CA ASP A 123 -26.61 -31.39 4.84
C ASP A 123 -25.08 -31.55 5.03
N LEU A 124 -24.37 -32.16 4.08
CA LEU A 124 -22.99 -32.61 4.23
C LEU A 124 -22.02 -31.46 4.51
N ALA A 125 -22.08 -30.37 3.73
CA ALA A 125 -21.18 -29.23 3.89
C ALA A 125 -21.32 -28.59 5.29
N ASP A 126 -22.57 -28.50 5.75
CA ASP A 126 -22.96 -27.97 7.05
C ASP A 126 -22.46 -28.87 8.20
N ALA A 127 -22.48 -30.19 8.00
CA ALA A 127 -21.94 -31.18 8.94
C ALA A 127 -20.40 -31.18 8.99
N LEU A 128 -19.73 -31.09 7.84
CA LEU A 128 -18.26 -30.98 7.74
C LEU A 128 -17.75 -29.69 8.40
N ALA A 129 -18.43 -28.56 8.18
CA ALA A 129 -18.11 -27.29 8.82
C ALA A 129 -18.22 -27.38 10.35
N ARG A 130 -19.32 -27.96 10.87
CA ARG A 130 -19.49 -28.20 12.32
C ARG A 130 -18.42 -29.09 12.92
N ALA A 131 -18.10 -30.21 12.26
CA ALA A 131 -17.10 -31.16 12.74
C ALA A 131 -15.67 -30.56 12.72
N THR A 132 -15.33 -29.83 11.65
CA THR A 132 -14.06 -29.10 11.50
C THR A 132 -13.90 -28.01 12.56
N ALA A 133 -14.94 -27.23 12.83
CA ALA A 133 -14.89 -26.10 13.76
C ALA A 133 -14.83 -26.51 15.24
N ALA A 134 -15.15 -27.77 15.58
CA ALA A 134 -15.20 -28.25 16.96
C ALA A 134 -13.81 -28.31 17.61
N ARG A 135 -13.60 -27.45 18.62
CA ARG A 135 -12.36 -27.36 19.43
C ARG A 135 -12.12 -28.66 20.22
N PHE A 136 -10.84 -29.05 20.34
CA PHE A 136 -10.38 -30.06 21.29
C PHE A 136 -10.06 -29.43 22.65
N ASP A 137 -10.48 -30.05 23.75
CA ASP A 137 -9.87 -29.81 25.07
C ASP A 137 -8.66 -30.73 25.24
N LEU A 138 -7.47 -30.19 24.94
CA LEU A 138 -6.23 -30.96 24.96
C LEU A 138 -5.85 -31.51 26.34
N ALA A 139 -6.43 -31.00 27.43
CA ALA A 139 -6.17 -31.52 28.77
C ALA A 139 -6.89 -32.85 29.06
N THR A 140 -7.94 -33.19 28.31
CA THR A 140 -8.80 -34.37 28.57
C THR A 140 -9.14 -35.20 27.34
N GLN A 141 -8.98 -34.67 26.13
CA GLN A 141 -9.34 -35.32 24.87
C GLN A 141 -8.10 -35.64 24.04
N ILE A 142 -8.06 -36.86 23.48
CA ILE A 142 -7.04 -37.21 22.48
C ILE A 142 -7.16 -36.30 21.25
N PRO A 143 -6.04 -35.92 20.60
CA PRO A 143 -5.99 -34.90 19.54
C PRO A 143 -6.46 -35.41 18.17
N ILE A 144 -7.37 -36.39 18.12
CA ILE A 144 -7.97 -36.93 16.90
C ILE A 144 -9.47 -37.24 17.10
N ARG A 145 -10.28 -36.96 16.08
CA ARG A 145 -11.70 -37.36 15.96
C ARG A 145 -11.96 -37.92 14.57
N VAL A 146 -12.87 -38.90 14.48
CA VAL A 146 -13.24 -39.55 13.22
C VAL A 146 -14.75 -39.57 13.09
N HIS A 147 -15.26 -38.99 12.01
CA HIS A 147 -16.67 -39.01 11.64
C HIS A 147 -16.85 -39.75 10.32
N LEU A 148 -17.86 -40.60 10.22
CA LEU A 148 -18.24 -41.29 8.99
C LEU A 148 -19.66 -40.86 8.61
N PHE A 149 -19.75 -39.91 7.69
CA PHE A 149 -21.04 -39.45 7.16
C PHE A 149 -21.51 -40.43 6.10
N GLN A 150 -22.66 -41.06 6.29
CA GLN A 150 -23.24 -41.98 5.31
C GLN A 150 -24.28 -41.25 4.46
N LEU A 151 -24.04 -41.21 3.15
CA LEU A 151 -24.90 -40.55 2.15
C LEU A 151 -25.84 -41.55 1.46
N ALA A 152 -25.34 -42.76 1.20
CA ALA A 152 -26.09 -43.88 0.64
C ALA A 152 -25.55 -45.23 1.21
N PRO A 153 -26.12 -46.39 0.84
CA PRO A 153 -25.62 -47.69 1.28
C PRO A 153 -24.15 -47.98 0.93
N ASP A 154 -23.64 -47.34 -0.14
CA ASP A 154 -22.33 -47.51 -0.75
C ASP A 154 -21.59 -46.17 -0.99
N GLU A 155 -22.10 -45.07 -0.44
CA GLU A 155 -21.49 -43.73 -0.52
C GLU A 155 -21.32 -43.13 0.89
N TYR A 156 -20.07 -42.80 1.22
CA TYR A 156 -19.68 -42.25 2.51
C TYR A 156 -18.74 -41.04 2.35
N VAL A 157 -18.66 -40.20 3.37
CA VAL A 157 -17.57 -39.24 3.56
C VAL A 157 -16.90 -39.51 4.90
N LEU A 158 -15.65 -39.96 4.84
CA LEU A 158 -14.78 -40.11 5.99
C LEU A 158 -14.15 -38.74 6.28
N HIS A 159 -14.45 -38.20 7.45
CA HIS A 159 -13.92 -36.93 7.94
C HIS A 159 -13.06 -37.19 9.19
N VAL A 160 -11.75 -37.06 9.03
CA VAL A 160 -10.77 -37.15 10.12
C VAL A 160 -10.39 -35.73 10.51
N THR A 161 -10.37 -35.42 11.81
CA THR A 161 -9.89 -34.15 12.33
C THR A 161 -8.79 -34.41 13.34
N ILE A 162 -7.58 -33.90 13.09
CA ILE A 162 -6.44 -33.98 14.01
C ILE A 162 -6.13 -32.58 14.53
N HIS A 163 -5.83 -32.41 15.82
CA HIS A 163 -5.30 -31.14 16.32
C HIS A 163 -3.80 -31.05 16.00
N HIS A 164 -3.34 -29.91 15.48
CA HIS A 164 -1.95 -29.72 15.01
C HIS A 164 -0.88 -30.18 16.01
N ILE A 165 -1.13 -30.09 17.32
CA ILE A 165 -0.21 -30.52 18.40
C ILE A 165 0.27 -32.00 18.30
N ALA A 166 -0.43 -32.83 17.53
CA ALA A 166 -0.09 -34.24 17.28
C ALA A 166 0.12 -34.57 15.79
N GLY A 167 0.05 -33.60 14.88
CA GLY A 167 0.12 -33.86 13.44
C GLY A 167 0.41 -32.64 12.58
N ASP A 168 1.17 -32.85 11.52
CA ASP A 168 1.50 -31.88 10.48
C ASP A 168 1.18 -32.43 9.08
N GLY A 169 1.34 -31.61 8.04
CA GLY A 169 1.08 -32.03 6.66
C GLY A 169 1.92 -33.24 6.21
N TRP A 170 3.15 -33.35 6.72
CA TRP A 170 4.03 -34.50 6.45
C TRP A 170 3.48 -35.79 7.07
N SER A 171 2.85 -35.71 8.25
CA SER A 171 2.23 -36.86 8.93
C SER A 171 1.09 -37.50 8.15
N MET A 172 0.49 -36.83 7.15
CA MET A 172 -0.67 -37.33 6.42
C MET A 172 -0.36 -38.55 5.54
N ALA A 173 0.86 -38.65 4.99
CA ALA A 173 1.26 -39.78 4.15
C ALA A 173 1.54 -41.06 4.98
N PRO A 174 2.35 -41.04 6.07
CA PRO A 174 2.44 -42.15 7.00
C PRO A 174 1.08 -42.56 7.58
N LEU A 175 0.23 -41.59 7.96
CA LEU A 175 -1.11 -41.85 8.49
C LEU A 175 -2.00 -42.63 7.49
N SER A 176 -2.05 -42.19 6.23
CA SER A 176 -2.90 -42.83 5.21
C SER A 176 -2.39 -44.21 4.81
N ARG A 177 -1.06 -44.38 4.68
CA ARG A 177 -0.43 -45.68 4.45
C ARG A 177 -0.69 -46.67 5.59
N ASP A 178 -0.47 -46.24 6.83
CA ASP A 178 -0.63 -47.10 8.00
C ASP A 178 -2.12 -47.46 8.21
N LEU A 179 -3.05 -46.53 7.96
CA LEU A 179 -4.49 -46.79 7.97
C LEU A 179 -4.92 -47.77 6.86
N SER A 180 -4.40 -47.62 5.63
CA SER A 180 -4.64 -48.57 4.52
C SER A 180 -4.19 -49.98 4.88
N THR A 181 -2.98 -50.08 5.44
CA THR A 181 -2.37 -51.35 5.88
C THR A 181 -3.18 -52.02 6.99
N ALA A 182 -3.62 -51.24 7.99
CA ALA A 182 -4.45 -51.74 9.07
C ALA A 182 -5.84 -52.16 8.59
N TYR A 183 -6.48 -51.38 7.71
CA TYR A 183 -7.78 -51.72 7.13
C TYR A 183 -7.74 -53.01 6.33
N ALA A 184 -6.73 -53.20 5.48
CA ALA A 184 -6.55 -54.42 4.70
C ALA A 184 -6.37 -55.66 5.60
N ALA A 185 -5.55 -55.55 6.66
CA ALA A 185 -5.37 -56.63 7.63
C ALA A 185 -6.65 -56.94 8.41
N ARG A 186 -7.41 -55.91 8.81
CA ARG A 186 -8.68 -56.09 9.53
C ARG A 186 -9.79 -56.69 8.65
N CYS A 187 -9.85 -56.34 7.36
CA CYS A 187 -10.71 -57.02 6.39
C CYS A 187 -10.34 -58.50 6.19
N ALA A 188 -9.05 -58.85 6.31
CA ALA A 188 -8.58 -60.24 6.31
C ALA A 188 -8.79 -60.96 7.66
N GLY A 189 -9.31 -60.28 8.69
CA GLY A 189 -9.54 -60.84 10.02
C GLY A 189 -8.29 -60.97 10.90
N THR A 190 -7.15 -60.38 10.50
CA THR A 190 -5.90 -60.40 11.26
C THR A 190 -5.66 -59.06 11.98
N ALA A 191 -4.52 -58.92 12.67
CA ALA A 191 -3.94 -57.63 13.02
C ALA A 191 -2.92 -57.21 11.94
N PRO A 192 -2.60 -55.91 11.79
CA PRO A 192 -1.52 -55.47 10.92
C PRO A 192 -0.16 -55.95 11.41
N GLU A 193 0.69 -56.39 10.47
CA GLU A 193 2.09 -56.73 10.73
C GLU A 193 2.98 -55.59 10.20
N TRP A 194 3.59 -54.83 11.11
CA TRP A 194 4.52 -53.74 10.79
C TRP A 194 5.70 -53.72 11.76
N GLN A 195 6.84 -53.17 11.34
CA GLN A 195 7.96 -52.93 12.25
C GLN A 195 7.60 -51.81 13.24
N PRO A 196 7.99 -51.92 14.53
CA PRO A 196 7.87 -50.81 15.48
C PRO A 196 8.60 -49.57 14.97
N LEU A 197 8.06 -48.38 15.27
CA LEU A 197 8.75 -47.12 14.98
C LEU A 197 10.05 -47.04 15.81
N PRO A 198 11.17 -46.51 15.24
CA PRO A 198 12.46 -46.47 15.93
C PRO A 198 12.47 -45.49 17.12
N VAL A 199 11.63 -44.47 17.07
CA VAL A 199 11.39 -43.46 18.11
C VAL A 199 9.92 -43.03 18.10
N GLN A 200 9.47 -42.39 19.18
CA GLN A 200 8.17 -41.72 19.25
C GLN A 200 8.35 -40.24 19.58
N TYR A 201 7.27 -39.46 19.54
CA TYR A 201 7.34 -38.00 19.67
C TYR A 201 7.90 -37.54 21.04
N ALA A 202 7.68 -38.31 22.10
CA ALA A 202 8.29 -38.06 23.41
C ALA A 202 9.83 -38.17 23.39
N ASP A 203 10.38 -39.14 22.66
CA ASP A 203 11.84 -39.33 22.55
C ASP A 203 12.48 -38.20 21.73
N TYR A 204 11.83 -37.79 20.63
CA TYR A 204 12.17 -36.57 19.88
C TYR A 204 12.14 -35.32 20.77
N THR A 205 11.11 -35.17 21.61
CA THR A 205 10.98 -34.02 22.51
C THR A 205 12.14 -33.93 23.50
N LEU A 206 12.56 -35.07 24.07
CA LEU A 206 13.69 -35.13 25.00
C LEU A 206 15.03 -34.89 24.28
N TRP A 207 15.21 -35.46 23.08
CA TRP A 207 16.39 -35.24 22.23
C TRP A 207 16.54 -33.79 21.79
N GLN A 208 15.45 -33.16 21.30
CA GLN A 208 15.47 -31.76 20.85
C GLN A 208 15.89 -30.82 21.98
N ARG A 209 15.39 -31.03 23.20
CA ARG A 209 15.72 -30.20 24.36
C ARG A 209 17.18 -30.36 24.81
N GLU A 210 17.74 -31.56 24.71
CA GLU A 210 19.17 -31.79 24.96
C GLU A 210 20.05 -31.12 23.89
N VAL A 211 19.76 -31.35 22.60
CA VAL A 211 20.58 -30.86 21.49
C VAL A 211 20.53 -29.33 21.34
N LEU A 212 19.41 -28.69 21.69
CA LEU A 212 19.30 -27.23 21.63
C LEU A 212 19.98 -26.52 22.81
N GLY A 213 20.02 -27.14 24.00
CA GLY A 213 20.50 -26.52 25.23
C GLY A 213 19.56 -25.44 25.78
N GLU A 214 20.04 -24.68 26.77
CA GLU A 214 19.26 -23.62 27.41
C GLU A 214 19.50 -22.23 26.80
N GLU A 215 18.46 -21.39 26.72
CA GLU A 215 18.59 -19.97 26.31
C GLU A 215 19.49 -19.16 27.26
N SER A 216 19.69 -19.63 28.49
CA SER A 216 20.61 -19.10 29.51
C SER A 216 22.09 -19.33 29.19
N ASP A 217 22.41 -20.34 28.38
CA ASP A 217 23.77 -20.72 28.02
C ASP A 217 24.14 -20.09 26.66
N PRO A 218 25.12 -19.16 26.61
CA PRO A 218 25.52 -18.50 25.36
C PRO A 218 26.20 -19.46 24.38
N ASP A 219 26.75 -20.58 24.85
CA ASP A 219 27.41 -21.60 24.04
C ASP A 219 26.44 -22.72 23.59
N SER A 220 25.14 -22.58 23.88
CA SER A 220 24.07 -23.46 23.38
C SER A 220 23.79 -23.26 21.88
N VAL A 221 23.18 -24.25 21.25
CA VAL A 221 22.66 -24.11 19.86
C VAL A 221 21.53 -23.09 19.83
N LEU A 222 20.64 -23.10 20.83
CA LEU A 222 19.49 -22.21 20.92
C LEU A 222 19.92 -20.73 20.99
N ALA A 223 20.90 -20.39 21.82
CA ALA A 223 21.42 -19.02 21.92
C ALA A 223 22.05 -18.54 20.60
N ARG A 224 22.77 -19.42 19.87
CA ARG A 224 23.30 -19.10 18.53
C ARG A 224 22.20 -18.84 17.51
N GLN A 225 21.14 -19.65 17.47
CA GLN A 225 20.00 -19.44 16.58
C GLN A 225 19.27 -18.12 16.91
N ILE A 226 19.09 -17.82 18.20
CA ILE A 226 18.50 -16.56 18.67
C ILE A 226 19.35 -15.34 18.26
N ALA A 227 20.68 -15.45 18.34
CA ALA A 227 21.60 -14.40 17.89
C ALA A 227 21.51 -14.17 16.37
N TYR A 228 21.51 -15.24 15.57
CA TYR A 228 21.31 -15.15 14.11
C TYR A 228 19.99 -14.44 13.77
N TRP A 229 18.86 -14.90 14.31
CA TRP A 229 17.56 -14.36 13.94
C TRP A 229 17.36 -12.90 14.37
N ARG A 230 17.94 -12.49 15.51
CA ARG A 230 18.01 -11.07 15.91
C ARG A 230 18.77 -10.20 14.92
N THR A 231 19.78 -10.72 14.24
CA THR A 231 20.52 -10.00 13.19
C THR A 231 19.79 -10.06 11.84
N ALA A 232 19.32 -11.23 11.42
CA ALA A 232 18.65 -11.43 10.14
C ALA A 232 17.35 -10.61 9.99
N LEU A 233 16.62 -10.42 11.08
CA LEU A 233 15.35 -9.66 11.12
C LEU A 233 15.49 -8.28 11.77
N ALA A 234 16.72 -7.78 11.97
CA ALA A 234 16.96 -6.41 12.41
C ALA A 234 16.42 -5.40 11.38
N ASP A 235 15.65 -4.41 11.84
CA ASP A 235 15.04 -3.36 11.02
C ASP A 235 14.14 -3.89 9.86
N ALA A 236 13.64 -5.13 9.95
CA ALA A 236 12.69 -5.69 8.98
C ALA A 236 11.33 -4.94 9.05
N PRO A 237 10.64 -4.74 7.91
CA PRO A 237 9.39 -3.97 7.88
C PRO A 237 8.28 -4.66 8.67
N GLU A 238 7.72 -3.95 9.66
CA GLU A 238 6.61 -4.48 10.47
C GLU A 238 5.29 -4.67 9.68
N GLU A 239 5.14 -3.95 8.56
CA GLU A 239 4.02 -4.04 7.63
C GLU A 239 4.48 -3.75 6.20
N LEU A 240 4.20 -4.65 5.25
CA LEU A 240 4.48 -4.46 3.82
C LEU A 240 3.46 -3.52 3.16
N ALA A 241 3.92 -2.68 2.24
CA ALA A 241 3.10 -1.72 1.50
C ALA A 241 2.33 -2.38 0.32
N LEU A 242 1.59 -3.44 0.62
CA LEU A 242 0.89 -4.25 -0.40
C LEU A 242 -0.12 -3.42 -1.23
N PRO A 243 -0.31 -3.73 -2.53
CA PRO A 243 -1.21 -3.02 -3.45
C PRO A 243 -2.68 -3.36 -3.18
N THR A 244 -3.17 -2.92 -2.03
CA THR A 244 -4.51 -3.22 -1.50
C THR A 244 -5.57 -2.30 -2.11
N ASP A 245 -6.75 -2.86 -2.39
CA ASP A 245 -7.92 -2.10 -2.86
C ASP A 245 -8.59 -1.31 -1.71
N ARG A 246 -8.24 -1.63 -0.46
CA ARG A 246 -8.85 -1.10 0.77
C ARG A 246 -7.81 -0.85 1.86
N PRO A 247 -7.92 0.25 2.64
CA PRO A 247 -7.07 0.44 3.82
C PRO A 247 -7.35 -0.63 4.88
N ARG A 248 -6.30 -1.15 5.51
CA ARG A 248 -6.40 -2.22 6.52
C ARG A 248 -7.37 -1.84 7.66
N PRO A 249 -8.38 -2.67 7.98
CA PRO A 249 -9.26 -2.41 9.11
C PRO A 249 -8.54 -2.69 10.42
N ALA A 250 -8.82 -1.89 11.46
CA ALA A 250 -8.25 -2.08 12.81
C ALA A 250 -8.68 -3.40 13.51
N ARG A 251 -9.64 -4.12 12.92
CA ARG A 251 -10.03 -5.49 13.26
C ARG A 251 -10.39 -6.22 11.96
N PRO A 252 -9.68 -7.30 11.58
CA PRO A 252 -10.00 -8.07 10.39
C PRO A 252 -11.26 -8.93 10.62
N THR A 253 -11.98 -9.21 9.54
CA THR A 253 -13.05 -10.22 9.50
C THR A 253 -12.51 -11.63 9.25
N HIS A 254 -11.23 -11.74 8.88
CA HIS A 254 -10.56 -12.97 8.45
C HIS A 254 -11.24 -13.66 7.26
N ARG A 255 -12.08 -12.97 6.47
CA ARG A 255 -12.79 -13.60 5.34
C ARG A 255 -11.87 -13.79 4.14
N GLY A 256 -11.71 -15.04 3.72
CA GLY A 256 -10.87 -15.44 2.60
C GLY A 256 -11.58 -15.56 1.26
N ALA A 257 -10.79 -15.59 0.21
CA ALA A 257 -11.08 -16.08 -1.13
C ALA A 257 -9.76 -16.48 -1.78
N ASP A 258 -9.80 -17.28 -2.84
CA ASP A 258 -8.61 -17.64 -3.60
C ASP A 258 -8.80 -17.51 -5.11
N VAL A 259 -7.68 -17.37 -5.82
CA VAL A 259 -7.60 -17.38 -7.28
C VAL A 259 -6.57 -18.43 -7.72
N PRO A 260 -6.87 -19.33 -8.67
CA PRO A 260 -5.92 -20.37 -9.09
C PRO A 260 -4.68 -19.79 -9.78
N VAL A 261 -3.51 -20.36 -9.45
CA VAL A 261 -2.19 -20.14 -10.06
C VAL A 261 -1.81 -21.42 -10.81
N ARG A 262 -1.28 -21.29 -12.04
CA ARG A 262 -0.89 -22.45 -12.87
C ARG A 262 0.33 -22.12 -13.72
N LEU A 263 1.31 -23.01 -13.71
CA LEU A 263 2.47 -23.03 -14.62
C LEU A 263 2.41 -24.30 -15.46
N ASP A 264 2.66 -24.19 -16.76
CA ASP A 264 2.65 -25.33 -17.66
C ASP A 264 3.88 -26.24 -17.48
N ALA A 265 3.83 -27.45 -18.04
CA ALA A 265 4.92 -28.41 -17.96
C ALA A 265 6.24 -27.87 -18.55
N ALA A 266 6.17 -27.09 -19.63
CA ALA A 266 7.35 -26.51 -20.24
C ALA A 266 8.01 -25.44 -19.35
N THR A 267 7.22 -24.63 -18.66
CA THR A 267 7.73 -23.59 -17.73
C THR A 267 8.21 -24.20 -16.43
N HIS A 268 7.51 -25.19 -15.88
CA HIS A 268 8.01 -25.98 -14.75
C HIS A 268 9.38 -26.61 -15.08
N GLN A 269 9.54 -27.25 -16.24
CA GLN A 269 10.82 -27.82 -16.67
C GLN A 269 11.93 -26.75 -16.79
N ARG A 270 11.63 -25.56 -17.34
CA ARG A 270 12.61 -24.46 -17.44
C ARG A 270 13.01 -23.91 -16.06
N LEU A 271 12.05 -23.75 -15.14
CA LEU A 271 12.31 -23.29 -13.77
C LEU A 271 13.19 -24.28 -12.98
N LEU A 272 12.97 -25.59 -13.15
CA LEU A 272 13.85 -26.62 -12.58
C LEU A 272 15.27 -26.57 -13.17
N THR A 273 15.42 -26.36 -14.48
CA THR A 273 16.74 -26.17 -15.11
C THR A 273 17.42 -24.88 -14.63
N LEU A 274 16.68 -23.79 -14.43
CA LEU A 274 17.20 -22.56 -13.84
C LEU A 274 17.71 -22.81 -12.41
N ALA A 275 16.90 -23.44 -11.57
CA ALA A 275 17.27 -23.79 -10.19
C ALA A 275 18.55 -24.65 -10.14
N GLN A 276 18.63 -25.69 -10.98
CA GLN A 276 19.82 -26.53 -11.14
C GLN A 276 21.05 -25.73 -11.63
N SER A 277 20.86 -24.67 -12.43
CA SER A 277 21.96 -23.82 -12.94
C SER A 277 22.50 -22.79 -11.93
N THR A 278 21.87 -22.67 -10.76
CA THR A 278 22.22 -21.71 -9.69
C THR A 278 22.38 -22.39 -8.33
N ASP A 279 22.54 -23.72 -8.30
CA ASP A 279 22.59 -24.56 -7.09
C ASP A 279 21.40 -24.27 -6.12
N SER A 280 20.23 -23.96 -6.68
CA SER A 280 19.03 -23.51 -5.98
C SER A 280 17.90 -24.54 -6.06
N SER A 281 16.85 -24.35 -5.25
CA SER A 281 15.62 -25.15 -5.31
C SER A 281 14.52 -24.47 -6.12
N LEU A 282 13.51 -25.23 -6.57
CA LEU A 282 12.31 -24.64 -7.18
C LEU A 282 11.60 -23.66 -6.23
N PHE A 283 11.58 -23.97 -4.93
CA PHE A 283 11.06 -23.07 -3.89
C PHE A 283 11.79 -21.71 -3.88
N MET A 284 13.12 -21.69 -3.92
CA MET A 284 13.92 -20.46 -3.97
C MET A 284 13.61 -19.62 -5.22
N VAL A 285 13.39 -20.26 -6.38
CA VAL A 285 12.98 -19.58 -7.61
C VAL A 285 11.58 -18.96 -7.48
N LEU A 286 10.64 -19.68 -6.87
CA LEU A 286 9.28 -19.19 -6.63
C LEU A 286 9.26 -18.04 -5.60
N GLN A 287 10.10 -18.10 -4.57
CA GLN A 287 10.29 -17.02 -3.59
C GLN A 287 10.88 -15.76 -4.24
N ALA A 288 11.94 -15.90 -5.02
CA ALA A 288 12.53 -14.79 -5.78
C ALA A 288 11.50 -14.16 -6.73
N GLY A 289 10.68 -14.97 -7.41
CA GLY A 289 9.61 -14.50 -8.29
C GLY A 289 8.51 -13.73 -7.55
N LEU A 290 8.07 -14.23 -6.39
CA LEU A 290 7.06 -13.57 -5.56
C LEU A 290 7.59 -12.25 -4.96
N ALA A 291 8.82 -12.23 -4.46
CA ALA A 291 9.44 -11.00 -3.96
C ALA A 291 9.61 -9.95 -5.07
N ALA A 292 10.12 -10.35 -6.23
CA ALA A 292 10.26 -9.45 -7.39
C ALA A 292 8.91 -8.86 -7.84
N LEU A 293 7.85 -9.66 -7.87
CA LEU A 293 6.49 -9.19 -8.17
C LEU A 293 6.02 -8.13 -7.15
N LEU A 294 6.16 -8.42 -5.86
CA LEU A 294 5.70 -7.53 -4.79
C LEU A 294 6.46 -6.19 -4.80
N THR A 295 7.78 -6.22 -5.00
CA THR A 295 8.60 -5.03 -5.24
C THR A 295 8.08 -4.22 -6.43
N ARG A 296 7.81 -4.89 -7.56
CA ARG A 296 7.25 -4.28 -8.79
C ARG A 296 5.83 -3.74 -8.65
N HIS A 297 5.10 -4.17 -7.62
CA HIS A 297 3.80 -3.62 -7.24
C HIS A 297 3.86 -2.50 -6.17
N GLY A 298 5.04 -2.18 -5.65
CA GLY A 298 5.26 -1.08 -4.69
C GLY A 298 5.39 -1.48 -3.22
N ALA A 299 5.53 -2.78 -2.90
CA ALA A 299 5.57 -3.27 -1.52
C ALA A 299 6.79 -2.84 -0.67
N GLY A 300 7.81 -2.26 -1.32
CA GLY A 300 9.15 -1.99 -0.77
C GLY A 300 10.21 -2.75 -1.57
N THR A 301 11.45 -2.79 -1.08
CA THR A 301 12.51 -3.67 -1.64
C THR A 301 12.96 -4.78 -0.68
N ASP A 302 12.57 -4.70 0.59
CA ASP A 302 12.86 -5.67 1.64
C ASP A 302 11.57 -6.43 1.96
N ILE A 303 11.51 -7.72 1.59
CA ILE A 303 10.25 -8.49 1.54
C ILE A 303 10.35 -9.72 2.45
N PRO A 304 9.82 -9.66 3.70
CA PRO A 304 9.66 -10.83 4.56
C PRO A 304 8.53 -11.74 4.09
N ILE A 305 8.84 -12.99 3.78
CA ILE A 305 7.88 -14.04 3.38
C ILE A 305 7.89 -15.13 4.45
N GLY A 306 6.72 -15.52 4.95
CA GLY A 306 6.57 -16.68 5.82
C GLY A 306 6.59 -17.97 5.00
N SER A 307 7.32 -19.00 5.46
CA SER A 307 7.36 -20.31 4.78
C SER A 307 7.38 -21.46 5.79
N PRO A 308 6.64 -22.57 5.55
CA PRO A 308 6.67 -23.74 6.40
C PRO A 308 7.86 -24.64 6.06
N ILE A 309 8.51 -25.18 7.09
CA ILE A 309 9.54 -26.23 6.96
C ILE A 309 9.09 -27.50 7.67
N ALA A 310 9.44 -28.68 7.16
CA ALA A 310 8.98 -29.94 7.72
C ALA A 310 9.53 -30.25 9.14
N GLY A 311 10.64 -29.65 9.56
CA GLY A 311 11.28 -29.86 10.88
C GLY A 311 11.85 -31.27 11.15
N ARG A 312 11.65 -32.20 10.22
CA ARG A 312 12.17 -33.57 10.25
C ARG A 312 13.61 -33.57 9.74
N THR A 313 14.55 -33.37 10.67
CA THR A 313 16.00 -33.28 10.38
C THR A 313 16.75 -34.60 10.54
N ASP A 314 16.05 -35.67 10.91
CA ASP A 314 16.57 -37.02 11.13
C ASP A 314 15.59 -38.06 10.53
N VAL A 315 16.11 -39.02 9.77
CA VAL A 315 15.35 -40.06 9.04
C VAL A 315 14.50 -40.94 9.98
N MET A 316 14.85 -41.04 11.27
CA MET A 316 14.05 -41.76 12.26
C MET A 316 12.67 -41.12 12.50
N LEU A 317 12.44 -39.91 12.00
CA LEU A 317 11.17 -39.20 12.07
C LEU A 317 10.25 -39.42 10.85
N ASP A 318 10.73 -39.94 9.73
CA ASP A 318 9.99 -39.91 8.45
C ASP A 318 8.63 -40.63 8.54
N ASP A 319 8.60 -41.76 9.25
CA ASP A 319 7.40 -42.59 9.46
C ASP A 319 6.51 -42.15 10.63
N LEU A 320 6.94 -41.21 11.47
CA LEU A 320 6.28 -40.89 12.73
C LEU A 320 5.21 -39.80 12.57
N VAL A 321 3.98 -40.05 13.03
CA VAL A 321 2.95 -39.00 13.13
C VAL A 321 3.27 -38.08 14.31
N GLY A 322 3.29 -36.77 14.08
CA GLY A 322 3.63 -35.78 15.11
C GLY A 322 3.68 -34.35 14.58
N PHE A 323 4.01 -33.38 15.46
CA PHE A 323 4.07 -31.97 15.11
C PHE A 323 5.53 -31.50 14.98
N PHE A 324 6.08 -31.54 13.77
CA PHE A 324 7.47 -31.15 13.51
C PHE A 324 7.57 -29.82 12.74
N VAL A 325 6.52 -29.45 11.99
CA VAL A 325 6.50 -28.25 11.16
C VAL A 325 6.78 -26.97 11.96
N ASN A 326 7.71 -26.14 11.46
CA ASN A 326 8.03 -24.80 11.97
C ASN A 326 7.82 -23.77 10.86
N THR A 327 7.73 -22.48 11.20
CA THR A 327 7.63 -21.37 10.23
C THR A 327 8.88 -20.52 10.26
N LEU A 328 9.51 -20.32 9.11
CA LEU A 328 10.64 -19.41 8.94
C LEU A 328 10.19 -18.08 8.32
N VAL A 329 10.93 -17.02 8.61
CA VAL A 329 10.74 -15.69 7.99
C VAL A 329 11.89 -15.48 7.00
N LEU A 330 11.59 -15.67 5.72
CA LEU A 330 12.57 -15.63 4.63
C LEU A 330 12.56 -14.21 4.04
N ARG A 331 13.55 -13.41 4.44
CA ARG A 331 13.66 -11.98 4.15
C ARG A 331 14.41 -11.73 2.85
N THR A 332 13.71 -11.37 1.79
CA THR A 332 14.30 -11.20 0.45
C THR A 332 14.61 -9.74 0.15
N ASP A 333 15.89 -9.40 -0.03
CA ASP A 333 16.34 -8.07 -0.47
C ASP A 333 16.44 -7.96 -2.00
N THR A 334 15.54 -7.17 -2.58
CA THR A 334 15.46 -6.83 -4.01
C THR A 334 16.09 -5.45 -4.33
N SER A 335 16.81 -4.84 -3.39
CA SER A 335 17.41 -3.50 -3.57
C SER A 335 18.49 -3.46 -4.67
N GLY A 336 18.57 -2.31 -5.34
CA GLY A 336 19.52 -2.06 -6.43
C GLY A 336 19.07 -2.46 -7.83
N ASP A 337 17.82 -2.94 -7.99
CA ASP A 337 17.27 -3.48 -9.25
C ASP A 337 18.13 -4.61 -9.86
N PRO A 338 18.35 -5.71 -9.13
CA PRO A 338 19.20 -6.83 -9.56
C PRO A 338 18.60 -7.58 -10.77
N THR A 339 19.46 -8.29 -11.50
CA THR A 339 19.01 -9.38 -12.38
C THR A 339 18.29 -10.47 -11.58
N PHE A 340 17.42 -11.25 -12.23
CA PHE A 340 16.74 -12.34 -11.54
C PHE A 340 17.73 -13.40 -11.01
N ARG A 341 18.84 -13.65 -11.72
CA ARG A 341 19.92 -14.52 -11.22
C ARG A 341 20.56 -13.99 -9.93
N GLU A 342 20.94 -12.71 -9.89
CA GLU A 342 21.52 -12.10 -8.68
C GLU A 342 20.53 -12.11 -7.51
N LEU A 343 19.23 -11.92 -7.77
CA LEU A 343 18.20 -12.05 -6.74
C LEU A 343 18.08 -13.50 -6.23
N LEU A 344 18.15 -14.48 -7.12
CA LEU A 344 18.10 -15.90 -6.76
C LEU A 344 19.31 -16.32 -5.94
N ASP A 345 20.51 -15.81 -6.24
CA ASP A 345 21.71 -16.03 -5.41
C ASP A 345 21.56 -15.41 -4.00
N ARG A 346 20.99 -14.20 -3.88
CA ARG A 346 20.66 -13.57 -2.57
C ARG A 346 19.66 -14.41 -1.77
N VAL A 347 18.62 -14.91 -2.44
CA VAL A 347 17.61 -15.81 -1.85
C VAL A 347 18.29 -17.11 -1.39
N ARG A 348 19.12 -17.74 -2.23
CA ARG A 348 19.81 -19.00 -1.89
C ARG A 348 20.66 -18.87 -0.62
N GLU A 349 21.53 -17.86 -0.51
CA GLU A 349 22.35 -17.70 0.70
C GLU A 349 21.51 -17.34 1.93
N THR A 350 20.43 -16.58 1.77
CA THR A 350 19.52 -16.23 2.89
C THR A 350 18.76 -17.45 3.39
N ASP A 351 18.14 -18.22 2.49
CA ASP A 351 17.40 -19.44 2.81
C ASP A 351 18.32 -20.50 3.42
N LEU A 352 19.52 -20.71 2.87
CA LEU A 352 20.51 -21.65 3.44
C LEU A 352 20.99 -21.22 4.84
N ALA A 353 21.06 -19.92 5.12
CA ALA A 353 21.34 -19.41 6.45
C ALA A 353 20.14 -19.60 7.40
N ALA A 354 18.91 -19.39 6.93
CA ALA A 354 17.69 -19.63 7.70
C ALA A 354 17.52 -21.12 8.05
N TYR A 355 17.75 -22.02 7.09
CA TYR A 355 17.73 -23.47 7.29
C TYR A 355 18.83 -23.96 8.24
N ALA A 356 19.93 -23.23 8.40
CA ALA A 356 20.97 -23.56 9.39
C ALA A 356 20.58 -23.19 10.84
N HIS A 357 19.53 -22.39 11.03
CA HIS A 357 19.05 -21.91 12.33
C HIS A 357 17.55 -22.22 12.53
N GLN A 358 17.11 -23.36 12.01
CA GLN A 358 15.69 -23.66 11.79
C GLN A 358 14.92 -24.24 12.99
N ASP A 359 15.63 -24.65 14.04
CA ASP A 359 15.05 -25.35 15.20
C ASP A 359 14.36 -24.38 16.20
N LEU A 360 14.64 -23.06 16.13
CA LEU A 360 13.96 -22.04 16.93
C LEU A 360 12.49 -21.88 16.50
N ALA A 361 11.56 -22.24 17.39
CA ALA A 361 10.12 -22.12 17.14
C ALA A 361 9.68 -20.68 16.84
N PHE A 362 8.86 -20.50 15.79
CA PHE A 362 8.42 -19.20 15.30
C PHE A 362 7.87 -18.25 16.38
N GLU A 363 7.02 -18.72 17.28
CA GLU A 363 6.42 -17.85 18.29
C GLU A 363 7.40 -17.45 19.39
N ARG A 364 8.43 -18.27 19.66
CA ARG A 364 9.54 -17.87 20.53
C ARG A 364 10.37 -16.77 19.86
N LEU A 365 10.56 -16.84 18.54
CA LEU A 365 11.18 -15.76 17.76
C LEU A 365 10.35 -14.46 17.83
N VAL A 366 9.02 -14.53 17.67
CA VAL A 366 8.12 -13.36 17.86
C VAL A 366 8.21 -12.77 19.26
N GLU A 367 8.29 -13.59 20.32
CA GLU A 367 8.50 -13.13 21.70
C GLU A 367 9.85 -12.45 21.92
N ILE A 368 10.91 -12.97 21.29
CA ILE A 368 12.29 -12.50 21.42
C ILE A 368 12.54 -11.19 20.68
N LEU A 369 11.88 -10.98 19.54
CA LEU A 369 11.92 -9.73 18.78
C LEU A 369 10.93 -8.68 19.34
N ASN A 370 9.79 -9.12 19.90
CA ASN A 370 8.71 -8.28 20.44
C ASN A 370 8.35 -7.08 19.52
N PRO A 371 7.93 -7.33 18.25
CA PRO A 371 7.51 -6.29 17.32
C PRO A 371 6.24 -5.57 17.79
N SER A 372 5.87 -4.45 17.15
CA SER A 372 4.69 -3.67 17.53
C SER A 372 3.41 -4.52 17.47
N ARG A 373 2.69 -4.54 18.59
CA ARG A 373 1.52 -5.41 18.77
C ARG A 373 0.31 -4.86 18.01
N SER A 374 0.03 -5.46 16.87
CA SER A 374 -1.18 -5.24 16.08
C SER A 374 -2.11 -6.46 16.16
N LEU A 375 -3.42 -6.22 16.15
CA LEU A 375 -4.45 -7.25 15.95
C LEU A 375 -4.96 -7.29 14.49
N ALA A 376 -4.36 -6.49 13.60
CA ALA A 376 -4.82 -6.30 12.22
C ALA A 376 -3.92 -6.92 11.15
N ARG A 377 -2.76 -7.48 11.54
CA ARG A 377 -1.81 -8.15 10.66
C ARG A 377 -1.06 -9.23 11.42
N HIS A 378 -0.54 -10.22 10.69
CA HIS A 378 0.36 -11.23 11.26
C HIS A 378 1.74 -10.59 11.61
N PRO A 379 2.41 -11.00 12.71
CA PRO A 379 3.73 -10.50 13.07
C PRO A 379 4.82 -10.95 12.07
N LEU A 380 5.85 -10.11 11.92
CA LEU A 380 7.07 -10.33 11.11
C LEU A 380 6.91 -10.48 9.59
N PHE A 381 5.73 -10.88 9.09
CA PHE A 381 5.41 -10.96 7.66
C PHE A 381 3.89 -10.91 7.44
N GLN A 382 3.45 -10.57 6.22
CA GLN A 382 2.04 -10.60 5.80
C GLN A 382 1.76 -11.47 4.56
N VAL A 383 2.82 -11.95 3.90
CA VAL A 383 2.74 -12.87 2.75
C VAL A 383 3.32 -14.21 3.16
N PHE A 384 2.64 -15.30 2.81
CA PHE A 384 3.07 -16.67 3.08
C PHE A 384 3.21 -17.46 1.78
N LEU A 385 4.23 -18.30 1.66
CA LEU A 385 4.51 -19.13 0.48
C LEU A 385 4.71 -20.59 0.91
N SER A 386 4.06 -21.52 0.20
CA SER A 386 4.28 -22.97 0.39
C SER A 386 4.36 -23.70 -0.95
N LEU A 387 5.20 -24.74 -1.00
CA LEU A 387 5.34 -25.66 -2.12
C LEU A 387 5.20 -27.10 -1.61
N HIS A 388 4.25 -27.84 -2.15
CA HIS A 388 4.02 -29.24 -1.86
C HIS A 388 4.60 -30.08 -3.00
N ASN A 389 5.68 -30.81 -2.74
CA ASN A 389 6.36 -31.67 -3.72
C ASN A 389 6.54 -33.12 -3.25
N ASN A 390 5.93 -33.46 -2.11
CA ASN A 390 5.75 -34.85 -1.68
C ASN A 390 4.65 -35.53 -2.49
N PRO A 391 4.65 -36.87 -2.60
CA PRO A 391 3.50 -37.63 -3.11
C PRO A 391 2.22 -37.32 -2.33
N GLU A 392 1.07 -37.30 -3.02
CA GLU A 392 -0.23 -37.17 -2.35
C GLU A 392 -0.49 -38.38 -1.43
N PRO A 393 -1.13 -38.18 -0.26
CA PRO A 393 -1.43 -39.26 0.68
C PRO A 393 -2.60 -40.13 0.16
N GLU A 394 -2.28 -41.14 -0.64
CA GLU A 394 -3.25 -42.12 -1.14
C GLU A 394 -3.76 -43.02 0.00
N LEU A 395 -5.08 -43.27 0.02
CA LEU A 395 -5.76 -44.15 0.97
C LEU A 395 -6.40 -45.32 0.21
N ASP A 396 -5.75 -46.48 0.22
CA ASP A 396 -6.29 -47.71 -0.38
C ASP A 396 -7.13 -48.48 0.65
N LEU A 397 -8.45 -48.51 0.42
CA LEU A 397 -9.40 -49.30 1.21
C LEU A 397 -9.95 -50.50 0.41
N GLY A 398 -9.17 -51.05 -0.52
CA GLY A 398 -9.40 -52.37 -1.12
C GLY A 398 -10.64 -52.45 -2.01
N GLY A 399 -10.62 -51.74 -3.14
CA GLY A 399 -11.74 -51.74 -4.11
C GLY A 399 -12.83 -50.71 -3.80
N ILE A 400 -12.65 -49.92 -2.75
CA ILE A 400 -13.39 -48.67 -2.48
C ILE A 400 -12.64 -47.53 -3.17
N ARG A 401 -13.35 -46.67 -3.91
CA ARG A 401 -12.74 -45.48 -4.51
C ARG A 401 -12.74 -44.34 -3.50
N ALA A 402 -11.56 -44.00 -2.99
CA ALA A 402 -11.36 -42.76 -2.24
C ALA A 402 -11.10 -41.57 -3.18
N THR A 403 -11.65 -40.40 -2.87
CA THR A 403 -11.33 -39.11 -3.52
C THR A 403 -11.38 -37.96 -2.51
N SER A 404 -10.39 -37.07 -2.56
CA SER A 404 -10.33 -35.87 -1.72
C SER A 404 -11.56 -34.97 -1.94
N HIS A 405 -12.19 -34.56 -0.84
CA HIS A 405 -13.36 -33.67 -0.85
C HIS A 405 -12.96 -32.28 -0.35
N THR A 406 -13.01 -31.28 -1.24
CA THR A 406 -12.55 -29.92 -0.95
C THR A 406 -13.49 -29.20 0.01
N VAL A 407 -13.00 -28.86 1.21
CA VAL A 407 -13.65 -27.89 2.09
C VAL A 407 -13.37 -26.47 1.57
N PRO A 408 -14.38 -25.59 1.41
CA PRO A 408 -14.15 -24.21 0.93
C PRO A 408 -13.28 -23.36 1.87
N ILE A 409 -12.43 -22.51 1.30
CA ILE A 409 -11.68 -21.50 2.06
C ILE A 409 -12.61 -20.32 2.37
N GLU A 410 -13.23 -20.35 3.55
CA GLU A 410 -13.97 -19.20 4.09
C GLU A 410 -13.07 -18.21 4.83
N HIS A 411 -11.89 -18.65 5.28
CA HIS A 411 -11.01 -17.91 6.17
C HIS A 411 -9.59 -17.72 5.64
N ALA A 412 -9.12 -16.48 5.53
CA ALA A 412 -7.74 -16.14 5.23
C ALA A 412 -6.91 -15.99 6.51
N ARG A 413 -5.73 -16.63 6.55
CA ARG A 413 -4.81 -16.58 7.70
C ARG A 413 -3.82 -15.40 7.62
N PHE A 414 -3.45 -15.02 6.39
CA PHE A 414 -2.52 -13.95 6.07
C PHE A 414 -3.19 -12.93 5.13
N ASP A 415 -2.49 -11.85 4.76
CA ASP A 415 -3.03 -10.90 3.79
C ASP A 415 -3.04 -11.54 2.38
N LEU A 416 -2.00 -12.31 2.07
CA LEU A 416 -1.81 -13.13 0.87
C LEU A 416 -1.16 -14.48 1.23
N THR A 417 -1.71 -15.59 0.76
CA THR A 417 -1.09 -16.93 0.87
C THR A 417 -0.94 -17.53 -0.53
N VAL A 418 0.29 -17.84 -0.94
CA VAL A 418 0.58 -18.54 -2.21
C VAL A 418 0.84 -20.01 -1.89
N GLU A 419 -0.11 -20.87 -2.21
CA GLU A 419 0.02 -22.33 -2.08
C GLU A 419 0.24 -22.96 -3.45
N LEU A 420 1.31 -23.73 -3.60
CA LEU A 420 1.68 -24.42 -4.84
C LEU A 420 1.90 -25.92 -4.61
N VAL A 421 1.68 -26.69 -5.67
CA VAL A 421 1.83 -28.16 -5.75
C VAL A 421 2.63 -28.50 -7.01
N GLU A 422 3.74 -29.20 -6.82
CA GLU A 422 4.71 -29.59 -7.86
C GLU A 422 4.29 -30.93 -8.48
N ALA A 423 3.76 -30.90 -9.71
CA ALA A 423 3.19 -32.10 -10.34
C ALA A 423 4.20 -32.79 -11.27
N HIS A 424 4.31 -34.12 -11.15
CA HIS A 424 5.12 -34.99 -12.02
C HIS A 424 4.25 -36.03 -12.74
N ASP A 425 4.67 -36.46 -13.94
CA ASP A 425 4.02 -37.55 -14.66
C ASP A 425 4.39 -38.93 -14.08
N GLY A 426 3.71 -39.99 -14.53
CA GLY A 426 3.99 -41.38 -14.13
C GLY A 426 5.35 -41.95 -14.57
N ARG A 427 6.29 -41.11 -15.01
CA ARG A 427 7.70 -41.42 -15.30
C ARG A 427 8.67 -40.50 -14.54
N GLY A 428 8.18 -39.57 -13.73
CA GLY A 428 8.98 -38.59 -13.01
C GLY A 428 9.38 -37.35 -13.82
N ASN A 429 8.73 -37.06 -14.96
CA ASN A 429 8.95 -35.80 -15.68
C ASN A 429 8.07 -34.68 -15.10
N PRO A 430 8.54 -33.42 -15.02
CA PRO A 430 7.70 -32.30 -14.59
C PRO A 430 6.49 -32.11 -15.52
N SER A 431 5.29 -32.10 -14.94
CA SER A 431 4.00 -32.02 -15.65
C SER A 431 3.25 -30.69 -15.46
N GLY A 432 3.84 -29.79 -14.67
CA GLY A 432 3.33 -28.44 -14.37
C GLY A 432 3.44 -28.12 -12.88
N VAL A 433 3.07 -26.90 -12.50
CA VAL A 433 2.85 -26.50 -11.09
C VAL A 433 1.44 -25.93 -11.00
N THR A 434 0.66 -26.35 -10.00
CA THR A 434 -0.71 -25.86 -9.81
C THR A 434 -0.92 -25.40 -8.38
N GLY A 435 -1.85 -24.49 -8.16
CA GLY A 435 -2.10 -23.96 -6.83
C GLY A 435 -3.02 -22.76 -6.85
N ARG A 436 -2.88 -21.89 -5.85
CA ARG A 436 -3.74 -20.73 -5.63
C ARG A 436 -3.03 -19.60 -4.88
N LEU A 437 -3.52 -18.38 -5.11
CA LEU A 437 -3.27 -17.21 -4.29
C LEU A 437 -4.55 -16.93 -3.49
N GLU A 438 -4.53 -17.24 -2.20
CA GLU A 438 -5.52 -16.83 -1.22
C GLU A 438 -5.29 -15.36 -0.84
N PHE A 439 -6.36 -14.61 -0.58
CA PHE A 439 -6.31 -13.21 -0.19
C PHE A 439 -7.37 -12.86 0.87
N ALA A 440 -7.03 -11.91 1.75
CA ALA A 440 -7.98 -11.32 2.67
C ALA A 440 -8.94 -10.36 1.95
N ARG A 441 -10.25 -10.66 1.93
CA ARG A 441 -11.28 -9.81 1.30
C ARG A 441 -11.43 -8.42 1.92
N ASP A 442 -10.96 -8.27 3.16
CA ASP A 442 -10.86 -6.97 3.85
C ASP A 442 -9.91 -5.99 3.14
N LEU A 443 -8.95 -6.51 2.38
CA LEU A 443 -7.86 -5.77 1.74
C LEU A 443 -7.94 -5.78 0.21
N PHE A 444 -8.32 -6.90 -0.39
CA PHE A 444 -8.29 -7.11 -1.85
C PHE A 444 -9.64 -7.53 -2.43
N ASP A 445 -9.86 -7.15 -3.69
CA ASP A 445 -10.88 -7.72 -4.56
C ASP A 445 -10.30 -8.83 -5.46
N GLU A 446 -11.16 -9.76 -5.88
CA GLU A 446 -10.78 -10.89 -6.74
C GLU A 446 -10.09 -10.44 -8.03
N GLY A 447 -10.47 -9.29 -8.59
CA GLY A 447 -9.83 -8.72 -9.77
C GLY A 447 -8.39 -8.24 -9.54
N SER A 448 -8.04 -7.80 -8.33
CA SER A 448 -6.67 -7.43 -7.96
C SER A 448 -5.84 -8.65 -7.57
N ALA A 449 -6.42 -9.58 -6.83
CA ALA A 449 -5.81 -10.89 -6.56
C ALA A 449 -5.49 -11.65 -7.85
N ARG A 450 -6.42 -11.63 -8.83
CA ARG A 450 -6.23 -12.19 -10.18
C ARG A 450 -5.03 -11.56 -10.90
N ARG A 451 -4.92 -10.22 -10.89
CA ARG A 451 -3.78 -9.53 -11.51
C ARG A 451 -2.43 -9.92 -10.88
N LEU A 452 -2.38 -10.10 -9.56
CA LEU A 452 -1.19 -10.58 -8.86
C LEU A 452 -0.86 -12.03 -9.25
N ALA A 453 -1.86 -12.93 -9.26
CA ALA A 453 -1.67 -14.33 -9.66
C ALA A 453 -1.20 -14.48 -11.12
N ASP A 454 -1.87 -13.80 -12.06
CA ASP A 454 -1.53 -13.84 -13.48
C ASP A 454 -0.19 -13.10 -13.76
N GLY A 455 0.14 -12.09 -12.96
CA GLY A 455 1.43 -11.38 -12.99
C GLY A 455 2.59 -12.24 -12.48
N LEU A 456 2.37 -13.04 -11.43
CA LEU A 456 3.35 -14.02 -10.95
C LEU A 456 3.67 -15.06 -12.02
N VAL A 457 2.64 -15.57 -12.72
CA VAL A 457 2.81 -16.51 -13.83
C VAL A 457 3.65 -15.88 -14.95
N ARG A 458 3.30 -14.68 -15.43
CA ARG A 458 4.07 -13.97 -16.47
C ARG A 458 5.53 -13.72 -16.07
N LEU A 459 5.77 -13.32 -14.82
CA LEU A 459 7.13 -13.10 -14.31
C LEU A 459 7.93 -14.41 -14.30
N LEU A 460 7.35 -15.50 -13.81
CA LEU A 460 7.99 -16.82 -13.78
C LEU A 460 8.25 -17.38 -15.20
N GLU A 461 7.32 -17.20 -16.14
CA GLU A 461 7.50 -17.55 -17.55
C GLU A 461 8.66 -16.78 -18.21
N ALA A 462 8.80 -15.49 -17.90
CA ALA A 462 9.85 -14.62 -18.41
C ALA A 462 11.23 -15.00 -17.85
N VAL A 463 11.39 -15.12 -16.53
CA VAL A 463 12.71 -15.43 -15.90
C VAL A 463 13.15 -16.87 -16.14
N ALA A 464 12.21 -17.79 -16.39
CA ALA A 464 12.49 -19.12 -16.91
C ALA A 464 12.98 -19.12 -18.38
N THR A 465 13.04 -17.96 -19.03
CA THR A 465 13.47 -17.79 -20.42
C THR A 465 14.70 -16.88 -20.52
N ASP A 466 14.73 -15.79 -19.74
CA ASP A 466 15.89 -14.92 -19.54
C ASP A 466 16.03 -14.49 -18.07
N PRO A 467 16.88 -15.14 -17.26
CA PRO A 467 17.16 -14.76 -15.88
C PRO A 467 18.16 -13.60 -15.74
N GLU A 468 18.77 -13.13 -16.84
CA GLU A 468 19.72 -12.00 -16.83
C GLU A 468 19.00 -10.64 -16.95
N THR A 469 17.69 -10.62 -17.18
CA THR A 469 16.88 -9.40 -17.14
C THR A 469 16.74 -8.88 -15.70
N ALA A 470 16.97 -7.57 -15.51
CA ALA A 470 16.74 -6.84 -14.26
C ALA A 470 15.26 -6.86 -13.85
N ILE A 471 14.97 -7.03 -12.56
CA ILE A 471 13.59 -7.20 -12.07
C ILE A 471 12.67 -6.02 -12.41
N GLY A 472 13.20 -4.80 -12.53
CA GLY A 472 12.55 -3.58 -13.03
C GLY A 472 12.13 -3.64 -14.50
N GLY A 473 12.86 -4.40 -15.32
CA GLY A 473 12.64 -4.53 -16.76
C GLY A 473 11.62 -5.60 -17.18
N ILE A 474 11.29 -6.54 -16.28
CA ILE A 474 10.34 -7.64 -16.59
C ILE A 474 8.95 -7.06 -16.92
N GLU A 475 8.30 -7.53 -17.98
CA GLU A 475 6.90 -7.16 -18.23
C GLU A 475 5.97 -7.95 -17.31
N ILE A 476 5.20 -7.25 -16.49
CA ILE A 476 4.25 -7.83 -15.54
C ILE A 476 2.79 -7.58 -15.95
N LEU A 477 2.52 -6.62 -16.83
CA LEU A 477 1.19 -6.38 -17.37
C LEU A 477 0.86 -7.38 -18.48
N SER A 478 -0.42 -7.75 -18.59
CA SER A 478 -0.92 -8.36 -19.82
C SER A 478 -0.88 -7.36 -20.99
N GLN A 479 -0.87 -7.87 -22.22
CA GLN A 479 -0.95 -7.02 -23.41
C GLN A 479 -2.21 -6.13 -23.42
N ALA A 480 -3.30 -6.60 -22.82
CA ALA A 480 -4.54 -5.84 -22.69
C ALA A 480 -4.42 -4.69 -21.67
N GLU A 481 -3.84 -4.93 -20.49
CA GLU A 481 -3.57 -3.87 -19.50
C GLU A 481 -2.56 -2.84 -20.04
N ARG A 482 -1.52 -3.30 -20.75
CA ARG A 482 -0.56 -2.42 -21.41
C ARG A 482 -1.21 -1.58 -22.53
N GLY A 483 -2.13 -2.16 -23.30
CA GLY A 483 -2.94 -1.46 -24.29
C GLY A 483 -3.81 -0.38 -23.63
N LEU A 484 -4.55 -0.75 -22.59
CA LEU A 484 -5.42 0.16 -21.82
C LEU A 484 -4.64 1.37 -21.28
N VAL A 485 -3.50 1.14 -20.61
CA VAL A 485 -2.72 2.18 -19.93
C VAL A 485 -1.91 3.05 -20.91
N LEU A 486 -1.39 2.49 -22.00
CA LEU A 486 -0.55 3.23 -22.95
C LEU A 486 -1.30 3.80 -24.15
N GLN A 487 -2.40 3.17 -24.58
CA GLN A 487 -3.17 3.54 -25.77
C GLN A 487 -4.55 4.09 -25.37
N ASP A 488 -5.45 3.25 -24.85
CA ASP A 488 -6.87 3.61 -24.69
C ASP A 488 -7.08 4.82 -23.76
N TRP A 489 -6.35 4.90 -22.64
CA TRP A 489 -6.39 6.04 -21.71
C TRP A 489 -5.69 7.30 -22.25
N ASN A 490 -4.83 7.16 -23.26
CA ASN A 490 -4.07 8.26 -23.86
C ASN A 490 -4.58 8.67 -25.26
N ASP A 491 -5.61 8.02 -25.81
CA ASP A 491 -6.24 8.38 -27.09
C ASP A 491 -7.10 9.66 -26.97
N THR A 492 -6.36 10.73 -26.72
CA THR A 492 -6.84 12.08 -26.44
C THR A 492 -6.72 12.98 -27.68
N GLY A 493 -6.31 12.40 -28.82
CA GLY A 493 -6.02 13.09 -30.08
C GLY A 493 -7.22 13.83 -30.64
N ARG A 494 -7.13 15.17 -30.66
CA ARG A 494 -8.16 16.11 -31.13
C ARG A 494 -7.47 17.32 -31.77
N GLU A 495 -8.10 17.97 -32.74
CA GLU A 495 -7.53 19.17 -33.37
C GLU A 495 -7.90 20.45 -32.58
N VAL A 496 -6.94 21.37 -32.39
CA VAL A 496 -7.23 22.78 -32.03
C VAL A 496 -7.05 23.65 -33.27
N ALA A 497 -7.94 24.62 -33.47
CA ALA A 497 -7.60 25.77 -34.31
C ALA A 497 -6.49 26.60 -33.62
N PRO A 498 -5.40 27.00 -34.31
CA PRO A 498 -4.33 27.81 -33.73
C PRO A 498 -4.87 29.11 -33.10
N GLY A 499 -4.35 29.49 -31.94
CA GLY A 499 -4.84 30.64 -31.19
C GLY A 499 -3.86 31.14 -30.14
N THR A 500 -4.08 32.37 -29.69
CA THR A 500 -3.31 33.03 -28.63
C THR A 500 -4.28 33.77 -27.71
N LEU A 501 -3.97 33.86 -26.42
CA LEU A 501 -4.81 34.55 -25.42
C LEU A 501 -5.31 35.93 -25.87
N PRO A 502 -4.46 36.85 -26.40
CA PRO A 502 -4.94 38.16 -26.87
C PRO A 502 -5.79 38.05 -28.14
N GLY A 503 -5.53 37.08 -29.03
CA GLY A 503 -6.32 36.91 -30.27
C GLY A 503 -7.72 36.34 -30.01
N MET A 504 -7.84 35.41 -29.06
CA MET A 504 -9.13 34.86 -28.63
C MET A 504 -10.01 35.96 -27.98
N PHE A 505 -9.41 36.80 -27.14
CA PHE A 505 -10.07 37.96 -26.55
C PHE A 505 -10.47 39.02 -27.60
N GLU A 506 -9.57 39.39 -28.52
CA GLU A 506 -9.87 40.36 -29.59
C GLU A 506 -11.04 39.90 -30.48
N ALA A 507 -11.09 38.61 -30.83
CA ALA A 507 -12.18 38.03 -31.61
C ALA A 507 -13.53 38.13 -30.86
N GLN A 508 -13.54 37.90 -29.54
CA GLN A 508 -14.76 38.01 -28.74
C GLN A 508 -15.14 39.47 -28.44
N ALA A 509 -14.18 40.36 -28.21
CA ALA A 509 -14.43 41.79 -28.00
C ALA A 509 -15.04 42.45 -29.25
N ALA A 510 -14.61 42.03 -30.45
CA ALA A 510 -15.23 42.45 -31.71
C ALA A 510 -16.65 41.85 -31.94
N ARG A 511 -16.99 40.74 -31.28
CA ARG A 511 -18.31 40.09 -31.36
C ARG A 511 -19.35 40.70 -30.41
N THR A 512 -18.95 41.09 -29.21
CA THR A 512 -19.86 41.60 -28.16
C THR A 512 -19.33 42.86 -27.46
N PRO A 513 -19.02 43.95 -28.20
CA PRO A 513 -18.30 45.10 -27.68
C PRO A 513 -18.95 45.76 -26.46
N ASP A 514 -20.28 45.93 -26.48
CA ASP A 514 -21.05 46.61 -25.43
C ASP A 514 -21.43 45.72 -24.23
N THR A 515 -21.03 44.44 -24.23
CA THR A 515 -21.31 43.51 -23.12
C THR A 515 -20.32 43.74 -21.98
N VAL A 516 -20.76 43.59 -20.73
CA VAL A 516 -19.89 43.73 -19.54
C VAL A 516 -18.89 42.57 -19.46
N ALA A 517 -17.62 42.89 -19.71
CA ALA A 517 -16.50 41.95 -19.63
C ALA A 517 -16.06 41.74 -18.19
N VAL A 518 -15.85 42.81 -17.41
CA VAL A 518 -15.26 42.74 -16.06
C VAL A 518 -16.08 43.56 -15.08
N VAL A 519 -16.28 43.04 -13.86
CA VAL A 519 -16.90 43.74 -12.72
C VAL A 519 -15.96 43.70 -11.52
N PHE A 520 -15.77 44.83 -10.85
CA PHE A 520 -15.05 44.95 -9.59
C PHE A 520 -15.74 45.97 -8.69
N GLN A 521 -16.26 45.50 -7.55
CA GLN A 521 -17.04 46.31 -6.61
C GLN A 521 -18.25 46.98 -7.31
N ASP A 522 -18.30 48.31 -7.34
CA ASP A 522 -19.31 49.14 -8.03
C ASP A 522 -18.91 49.52 -9.47
N GLN A 523 -17.72 49.14 -9.92
CA GLN A 523 -17.17 49.45 -11.24
C GLN A 523 -17.30 48.28 -12.22
N SER A 524 -17.43 48.60 -13.50
CA SER A 524 -17.46 47.61 -14.58
C SER A 524 -16.81 48.13 -15.86
N LEU A 525 -16.27 47.23 -16.68
CA LEU A 525 -15.80 47.51 -18.03
C LEU A 525 -16.54 46.65 -19.03
N THR A 526 -16.96 47.26 -20.14
CA THR A 526 -17.38 46.52 -21.34
C THR A 526 -16.18 45.86 -22.05
N TYR A 527 -16.44 44.92 -22.95
CA TYR A 527 -15.42 44.31 -23.81
C TYR A 527 -14.64 45.37 -24.61
N ALA A 528 -15.33 46.35 -25.19
CA ALA A 528 -14.71 47.43 -25.95
C ALA A 528 -13.83 48.34 -25.07
N GLU A 529 -14.26 48.66 -23.85
CA GLU A 529 -13.47 49.49 -22.92
C GLU A 529 -12.21 48.76 -22.43
N LEU A 530 -12.31 47.46 -22.11
CA LEU A 530 -11.16 46.67 -21.71
C LEU A 530 -10.16 46.52 -22.86
N ASP A 531 -10.63 46.22 -24.07
CA ASP A 531 -9.77 46.08 -25.25
C ASP A 531 -9.07 47.41 -25.57
N ALA A 532 -9.79 48.52 -25.59
CA ALA A 532 -9.22 49.85 -25.83
C ALA A 532 -8.18 50.24 -24.76
N ARG A 533 -8.43 49.97 -23.47
CA ARG A 533 -7.46 50.22 -22.39
C ARG A 533 -6.21 49.33 -22.53
N ALA A 534 -6.40 48.04 -22.78
CA ALA A 534 -5.30 47.10 -22.92
C ALA A 534 -4.45 47.36 -24.18
N ASN A 535 -5.08 47.78 -25.30
CA ASN A 535 -4.38 48.18 -26.52
C ASN A 535 -3.49 49.41 -26.29
N ARG A 536 -4.02 50.46 -25.64
CA ARG A 536 -3.25 51.66 -25.29
C ARG A 536 -2.03 51.31 -24.45
N TRP A 537 -2.22 50.50 -23.40
CA TRP A 537 -1.13 50.01 -22.57
C TRP A 537 -0.13 49.13 -23.33
N ALA A 538 -0.58 48.30 -24.29
CA ALA A 538 0.31 47.49 -25.13
C ALA A 538 1.23 48.36 -26.02
N HIS A 539 0.74 49.50 -26.52
CA HIS A 539 1.60 50.49 -27.20
C HIS A 539 2.55 51.20 -26.23
N THR A 540 2.08 51.59 -25.04
CA THR A 540 2.95 52.16 -23.97
C THR A 540 4.08 51.20 -23.59
N LEU A 541 3.80 49.89 -23.46
CA LEU A 541 4.83 48.88 -23.19
C LEU A 541 5.88 48.84 -24.32
N ARG A 542 5.45 48.88 -25.58
CA ARG A 542 6.34 48.91 -26.75
C ARG A 542 7.20 50.18 -26.80
N THR A 543 6.66 51.36 -26.45
CA THR A 543 7.49 52.58 -26.38
C THR A 543 8.49 52.56 -25.22
N HIS A 544 8.20 51.80 -24.15
CA HIS A 544 9.11 51.55 -23.02
C HIS A 544 10.02 50.32 -23.22
N GLY A 545 10.16 49.85 -24.47
CA GLY A 545 11.18 48.87 -24.85
C GLY A 545 10.77 47.39 -24.74
N VAL A 546 9.53 47.09 -24.33
CA VAL A 546 8.99 45.72 -24.35
C VAL A 546 8.85 45.25 -25.80
N ARG A 547 9.30 44.03 -26.08
CA ARG A 547 9.29 43.40 -27.41
C ARG A 547 8.52 42.08 -27.38
N GLU A 548 8.31 41.51 -28.56
CA GLU A 548 7.79 40.16 -28.68
C GLU A 548 8.80 39.18 -28.05
N GLY A 549 8.33 38.34 -27.11
CA GLY A 549 9.17 37.48 -26.28
C GLY A 549 9.83 38.14 -25.06
N SER A 550 9.63 39.44 -24.80
CA SER A 550 10.00 40.05 -23.50
C SER A 550 9.17 39.43 -22.37
N PHE A 551 9.72 39.44 -21.15
CA PHE A 551 8.94 39.23 -19.93
C PHE A 551 8.64 40.59 -19.26
N VAL A 552 7.43 40.74 -18.70
CA VAL A 552 7.01 41.94 -17.96
C VAL A 552 6.44 41.51 -16.61
N ALA A 553 6.98 42.04 -15.51
CA ALA A 553 6.45 41.75 -14.20
C ALA A 553 5.18 42.57 -13.94
N ILE A 554 4.17 41.96 -13.34
CA ILE A 554 2.94 42.63 -12.91
C ILE A 554 2.79 42.45 -11.40
N ALA A 555 2.99 43.53 -10.67
CA ALA A 555 2.92 43.62 -9.22
C ALA A 555 1.75 44.52 -8.84
N ALA A 556 0.54 43.96 -8.81
CA ALA A 556 -0.68 44.70 -8.50
C ALA A 556 -1.64 43.81 -7.68
N GLN A 557 -2.39 44.44 -6.77
CA GLN A 557 -3.53 43.79 -6.14
C GLN A 557 -4.66 43.54 -7.18
N ARG A 558 -5.66 42.75 -6.79
CA ARG A 558 -6.80 42.42 -7.66
C ARG A 558 -7.70 43.65 -7.89
N SER A 559 -7.63 44.20 -9.09
CA SER A 559 -8.44 45.32 -9.58
C SER A 559 -8.63 45.27 -11.11
N LEU A 560 -9.30 46.26 -11.70
CA LEU A 560 -9.46 46.39 -13.15
C LEU A 560 -8.11 46.64 -13.86
N GLU A 561 -7.16 47.26 -13.17
CA GLU A 561 -5.82 47.58 -13.64
C GLU A 561 -4.98 46.29 -13.79
N LEU A 562 -5.11 45.34 -12.85
CA LEU A 562 -4.47 44.02 -12.96
C LEU A 562 -4.94 43.28 -14.23
N VAL A 563 -6.25 43.25 -14.49
CA VAL A 563 -6.80 42.61 -15.71
C VAL A 563 -6.32 43.36 -16.96
N THR A 564 -6.37 44.69 -16.94
CA THR A 564 -5.86 45.53 -18.05
C THR A 564 -4.39 45.25 -18.35
N ALA A 565 -3.55 45.08 -17.31
CA ALA A 565 -2.13 44.78 -17.43
C ALA A 565 -1.86 43.39 -18.04
N LEU A 566 -2.59 42.35 -17.62
CA LEU A 566 -2.48 40.99 -18.15
C LEU A 566 -2.77 40.95 -19.66
N TYR A 567 -3.83 41.65 -20.10
CA TYR A 567 -4.15 41.78 -21.52
C TYR A 567 -3.16 42.68 -22.27
N ALA A 568 -2.70 43.78 -21.68
CA ALA A 568 -1.74 44.67 -22.33
C ALA A 568 -0.39 44.01 -22.61
N VAL A 569 0.15 43.24 -21.65
CA VAL A 569 1.42 42.52 -21.80
C VAL A 569 1.33 41.47 -22.91
N THR A 570 0.28 40.63 -22.88
CA THR A 570 0.08 39.61 -23.92
C THR A 570 -0.21 40.21 -25.29
N LYS A 571 -0.98 41.31 -25.38
CA LYS A 571 -1.20 42.08 -26.62
C LYS A 571 0.08 42.69 -27.19
N ALA A 572 1.01 43.16 -26.35
CA ALA A 572 2.32 43.64 -26.80
C ALA A 572 3.20 42.52 -27.40
N GLY A 573 2.85 41.25 -27.14
CA GLY A 573 3.57 40.05 -27.53
C GLY A 573 4.55 39.54 -26.48
N ALA A 574 4.42 40.00 -25.23
CA ALA A 574 5.26 39.65 -24.10
C ALA A 574 4.56 38.68 -23.15
N ALA A 575 5.34 37.92 -22.37
CA ALA A 575 4.82 37.08 -21.31
C ALA A 575 4.70 37.88 -20.01
N TYR A 576 3.63 37.68 -19.25
CA TYR A 576 3.52 38.29 -17.92
C TYR A 576 4.13 37.42 -16.82
N VAL A 577 4.74 38.07 -15.83
CA VAL A 577 5.26 37.43 -14.61
C VAL A 577 4.48 38.00 -13.43
N PRO A 578 3.50 37.27 -12.85
CA PRO A 578 2.69 37.78 -11.76
C PRO A 578 3.49 37.75 -10.46
N VAL A 579 3.59 38.90 -9.81
CA VAL A 579 4.29 39.09 -8.54
C VAL A 579 3.27 39.49 -7.49
N ASP A 580 3.01 38.63 -6.51
CA ASP A 580 2.07 38.93 -5.44
C ASP A 580 2.69 39.97 -4.48
N PRO A 581 2.05 41.14 -4.26
CA PRO A 581 2.55 42.15 -3.31
C PRO A 581 2.54 41.68 -1.85
N GLU A 582 1.79 40.63 -1.49
CA GLU A 582 1.85 40.03 -0.13
C GLU A 582 3.14 39.19 0.09
N TYR A 583 3.96 38.95 -0.93
CA TYR A 583 5.20 38.17 -0.78
C TYR A 583 6.32 38.95 -0.06
N PRO A 584 7.18 38.26 0.74
CA PRO A 584 8.37 38.88 1.31
C PRO A 584 9.28 39.50 0.24
N ALA A 585 9.84 40.67 0.53
CA ALA A 585 10.67 41.43 -0.41
C ALA A 585 11.86 40.63 -0.98
N GLU A 586 12.44 39.70 -0.22
CA GLU A 586 13.47 38.77 -0.70
C GLU A 586 12.94 37.82 -1.79
N ARG A 587 11.74 37.24 -1.61
CA ARG A 587 11.10 36.38 -2.63
C ARG A 587 10.76 37.17 -3.89
N ILE A 588 10.27 38.41 -3.74
CA ILE A 588 10.04 39.31 -4.89
C ILE A 588 11.37 39.62 -5.60
N GLY A 589 12.43 39.90 -4.85
CA GLY A 589 13.78 40.10 -5.39
C GLY A 589 14.28 38.92 -6.21
N TRP A 590 14.14 37.68 -5.71
CA TRP A 590 14.52 36.47 -6.45
C TRP A 590 13.70 36.28 -7.73
N ILE A 591 12.37 36.47 -7.68
CA ILE A 591 11.50 36.34 -8.86
C ILE A 591 11.92 37.32 -9.96
N LEU A 592 12.19 38.58 -9.59
CA LEU A 592 12.62 39.61 -10.54
C LEU A 592 14.06 39.39 -11.05
N GLN A 593 14.95 38.84 -10.22
CA GLN A 593 16.32 38.52 -10.59
C GLN A 593 16.42 37.34 -11.57
N ASP A 594 15.59 36.31 -11.38
CA ASP A 594 15.56 35.10 -12.19
C ASP A 594 14.80 35.33 -13.52
N ALA A 595 13.65 36.00 -13.48
CA ALA A 595 12.85 36.30 -14.66
C ALA A 595 13.43 37.41 -15.56
N GLN A 596 14.28 38.30 -15.03
CA GLN A 596 14.87 39.45 -15.74
C GLN A 596 13.86 40.25 -16.61
N PRO A 597 12.70 40.67 -16.04
CA PRO A 597 11.66 41.33 -16.82
C PRO A 597 12.12 42.72 -17.30
N THR A 598 11.61 43.15 -18.46
CA THR A 598 11.99 44.42 -19.09
C THR A 598 11.56 45.63 -18.25
N LEU A 599 10.42 45.55 -17.57
CA LEU A 599 9.89 46.53 -16.63
C LEU A 599 8.88 45.88 -15.67
N ILE A 600 8.44 46.66 -14.67
CA ILE A 600 7.35 46.29 -13.73
C ILE A 600 6.13 47.19 -13.98
N LEU A 601 4.96 46.57 -14.18
CA LEU A 601 3.66 47.22 -14.06
C LEU A 601 3.18 47.11 -12.60
N THR A 602 2.81 48.23 -11.98
CA THR A 602 2.34 48.31 -10.59
C THR A 602 1.28 49.39 -10.45
N THR A 603 0.55 49.45 -9.34
CA THR A 603 -0.23 50.65 -8.94
C THR A 603 0.60 51.54 -8.01
N THR A 604 0.17 52.78 -7.78
CA THR A 604 0.78 53.70 -6.80
C THR A 604 0.77 53.11 -5.38
N GLU A 605 -0.32 52.42 -4.99
CA GLU A 605 -0.45 51.75 -3.69
C GLU A 605 0.63 50.67 -3.47
N VAL A 606 0.96 49.90 -4.51
CA VAL A 606 1.93 48.80 -4.42
C VAL A 606 3.37 49.28 -4.64
N ALA A 607 3.58 50.37 -5.38
CA ALA A 607 4.91 50.80 -5.82
C ALA A 607 5.93 50.94 -4.68
N ASP A 608 5.57 51.56 -3.56
CA ASP A 608 6.48 51.78 -2.43
C ASP A 608 6.78 50.52 -1.61
N SER A 609 5.98 49.46 -1.76
CA SER A 609 6.21 48.15 -1.08
C SER A 609 7.23 47.26 -1.81
N LEU A 610 7.51 47.53 -3.09
CA LEU A 610 8.38 46.68 -3.91
C LEU A 610 9.86 46.98 -3.67
N PRO A 611 10.71 45.95 -3.47
CA PRO A 611 12.15 46.13 -3.21
C PRO A 611 12.84 46.91 -4.33
N ASP A 612 13.82 47.77 -4.00
CA ASP A 612 14.63 48.41 -5.04
C ASP A 612 15.40 47.35 -5.82
N ASN A 613 15.17 47.36 -7.13
CA ASN A 613 15.64 46.40 -8.10
C ASN A 613 16.15 47.11 -9.39
N LYS A 614 16.12 48.46 -9.42
CA LYS A 614 16.52 49.31 -10.55
C LYS A 614 15.77 49.08 -11.87
N LEU A 615 14.73 48.24 -11.90
CA LEU A 615 13.90 48.07 -13.09
C LEU A 615 12.98 49.29 -13.28
N PRO A 616 12.65 49.69 -14.53
CA PRO A 616 11.63 50.69 -14.78
C PRO A 616 10.29 50.24 -14.19
N ARG A 617 9.57 51.17 -13.54
CA ARG A 617 8.23 50.94 -12.98
C ARG A 617 7.24 51.88 -13.69
N LEU A 618 6.12 51.35 -14.16
CA LEU A 618 5.01 52.14 -14.72
C LEU A 618 3.78 51.98 -13.82
N LEU A 619 3.11 53.09 -13.54
CA LEU A 619 1.97 53.15 -12.62
C LEU A 619 0.65 53.04 -13.40
N LEU A 620 -0.05 51.91 -13.27
CA LEU A 620 -1.26 51.57 -14.03
C LEU A 620 -2.43 52.54 -13.81
N ASP A 621 -2.43 53.20 -12.65
CA ASP A 621 -3.46 54.07 -12.10
C ASP A 621 -3.18 55.58 -12.31
N THR A 622 -1.96 55.96 -12.67
CA THR A 622 -1.55 57.38 -12.83
C THR A 622 -0.76 57.71 -14.10
N THR A 623 -0.31 56.70 -14.87
CA THR A 623 0.34 56.94 -16.17
C THR A 623 -0.72 57.24 -17.23
N ASP A 624 -0.64 58.40 -17.87
CA ASP A 624 -1.55 58.72 -18.98
C ASP A 624 -1.18 57.91 -20.25
N VAL A 625 -2.19 57.28 -20.85
CA VAL A 625 -2.11 56.51 -22.09
C VAL A 625 -3.19 56.93 -23.11
N CYS A 626 -3.83 58.10 -22.90
CA CYS A 626 -4.93 58.60 -23.73
C CYS A 626 -4.49 59.03 -25.14
N ASP A 627 -3.20 59.33 -25.34
CA ASP A 627 -2.63 59.60 -26.67
C ASP A 627 -2.24 58.34 -27.46
N GLN A 628 -2.20 57.16 -26.83
CA GLN A 628 -1.85 55.91 -27.51
C GLN A 628 -3.00 55.37 -28.37
N PRO A 629 -2.73 54.60 -29.44
CA PRO A 629 -3.80 54.00 -30.25
C PRO A 629 -4.68 53.04 -29.43
N ALA A 630 -6.00 53.15 -29.60
CA ALA A 630 -6.97 52.23 -29.00
C ALA A 630 -7.10 50.89 -29.77
N THR A 631 -6.37 50.69 -30.87
CA THR A 631 -6.34 49.48 -31.69
C THR A 631 -5.15 48.59 -31.34
N ALA A 632 -5.33 47.27 -31.35
CA ALA A 632 -4.28 46.32 -31.00
C ALA A 632 -2.98 46.49 -31.83
N PRO A 633 -1.79 46.36 -31.23
CA PRO A 633 -0.53 46.35 -31.98
C PRO A 633 -0.40 45.07 -32.82
N VAL A 634 0.16 45.20 -34.02
CA VAL A 634 0.52 44.06 -34.87
C VAL A 634 1.61 43.23 -34.19
N ARG A 635 1.41 41.91 -34.11
CA ARG A 635 2.29 40.94 -33.44
C ARG A 635 2.47 39.67 -34.30
N THR A 636 3.64 39.04 -34.24
CA THR A 636 3.99 37.85 -35.04
C THR A 636 4.59 36.75 -34.15
N LEU A 637 3.74 36.18 -33.29
CA LEU A 637 4.15 35.20 -32.28
C LEU A 637 4.32 33.79 -32.89
N PRO A 638 5.45 33.10 -32.68
CA PRO A 638 5.57 31.67 -32.96
C PRO A 638 4.80 30.81 -31.94
N ASP A 639 4.55 29.54 -32.26
CA ASP A 639 3.83 28.58 -31.39
C ASP A 639 4.48 28.38 -30.02
N SER A 640 5.79 28.62 -29.92
CA SER A 640 6.59 28.57 -28.69
C SER A 640 6.62 29.87 -27.88
N ALA A 641 5.90 30.92 -28.31
CA ALA A 641 5.86 32.20 -27.62
C ALA A 641 5.26 32.05 -26.21
N ALA A 642 6.02 32.46 -25.20
CA ALA A 642 5.59 32.45 -23.80
C ALA A 642 4.38 33.38 -23.59
N ALA A 643 3.35 32.85 -22.94
CA ALA A 643 2.16 33.59 -22.51
C ALA A 643 2.35 34.17 -21.10
N TYR A 644 2.94 33.38 -20.21
CA TYR A 644 3.21 33.75 -18.82
C TYR A 644 4.37 32.94 -18.22
N VAL A 645 4.89 33.43 -17.08
CA VAL A 645 5.86 32.71 -16.25
C VAL A 645 5.39 32.71 -14.80
N ILE A 646 5.21 31.55 -14.18
CA ILE A 646 4.73 31.43 -12.79
C ILE A 646 5.77 30.75 -11.91
N PHE A 647 5.97 31.28 -10.70
CA PHE A 647 7.10 30.92 -9.85
C PHE A 647 6.72 29.96 -8.72
N THR A 648 7.01 28.67 -8.94
CA THR A 648 6.79 27.58 -7.99
C THR A 648 7.87 27.56 -6.90
N SER A 649 7.58 26.94 -5.75
CA SER A 649 8.55 26.73 -4.67
C SER A 649 9.51 25.58 -5.03
N GLY A 650 10.67 25.91 -5.58
CA GLY A 650 11.68 24.92 -5.93
C GLY A 650 12.21 24.15 -4.72
N SER A 651 12.44 22.85 -4.89
CA SER A 651 13.02 21.94 -3.88
C SER A 651 14.38 22.37 -3.31
N THR A 652 15.06 23.30 -3.97
CA THR A 652 16.33 23.93 -3.54
C THR A 652 16.12 25.18 -2.67
N GLY A 653 14.90 25.45 -2.19
CA GLY A 653 14.53 26.61 -1.39
C GLY A 653 14.41 27.94 -2.17
N ARG A 654 14.85 27.98 -3.43
CA ARG A 654 14.68 29.12 -4.33
C ARG A 654 13.46 28.92 -5.24
N PRO A 655 12.64 29.96 -5.50
CA PRO A 655 11.60 29.93 -6.52
C PRO A 655 12.16 29.57 -7.90
N LYS A 656 11.35 28.93 -8.76
CA LYS A 656 11.70 28.61 -10.15
C LYS A 656 10.61 29.09 -11.10
N GLY A 657 10.98 29.79 -12.18
CA GLY A 657 10.03 30.27 -13.18
C GLY A 657 9.61 29.18 -14.17
N VAL A 658 8.34 28.78 -14.13
CA VAL A 658 7.73 27.88 -15.12
C VAL A 658 7.18 28.72 -16.28
N VAL A 659 7.81 28.61 -17.45
CA VAL A 659 7.44 29.35 -18.67
C VAL A 659 6.42 28.55 -19.47
N ILE A 660 5.20 29.09 -19.66
CA ILE A 660 4.13 28.41 -20.40
C ILE A 660 3.89 29.10 -21.76
N PRO A 661 3.94 28.35 -22.89
CA PRO A 661 3.67 28.91 -24.22
C PRO A 661 2.17 29.13 -24.46
N HIS A 662 1.85 30.05 -25.37
CA HIS A 662 0.46 30.32 -25.77
C HIS A 662 -0.29 29.07 -26.25
N THR A 663 0.39 28.16 -26.94
CA THR A 663 -0.19 26.89 -27.40
C THR A 663 -0.64 25.97 -26.25
N GLY A 664 0.15 25.84 -25.18
CA GLY A 664 -0.16 25.01 -24.02
C GLY A 664 -1.42 25.48 -23.28
N ILE A 665 -1.47 26.78 -22.95
CA ILE A 665 -2.65 27.36 -22.30
C ILE A 665 -3.87 27.46 -23.24
N HIS A 666 -3.67 27.68 -24.55
CA HIS A 666 -4.77 27.68 -25.53
C HIS A 666 -5.41 26.29 -25.67
N ASN A 667 -4.61 25.21 -25.75
CA ASN A 667 -5.08 23.83 -25.63
C ASN A 667 -5.92 23.63 -24.34
N ARG A 668 -5.34 23.98 -23.19
CA ARG A 668 -6.00 23.85 -21.88
C ARG A 668 -7.34 24.59 -21.81
N LEU A 669 -7.45 25.78 -22.42
CA LEU A 669 -8.69 26.57 -22.47
C LEU A 669 -9.69 26.07 -23.52
N ALA A 670 -9.23 25.56 -24.66
CA ALA A 670 -10.07 24.94 -25.68
C ALA A 670 -10.73 23.66 -25.17
N TRP A 671 -9.98 22.79 -24.48
CA TRP A 671 -10.54 21.64 -23.76
C TRP A 671 -11.57 22.07 -22.71
N MET A 672 -11.27 23.13 -21.95
CA MET A 672 -12.17 23.66 -20.92
C MET A 672 -13.51 24.11 -21.52
N GLN A 673 -13.47 24.84 -22.63
CA GLN A 673 -14.67 25.31 -23.32
C GLN A 673 -15.45 24.17 -24.01
N HIS A 674 -14.79 23.07 -24.40
CA HIS A 674 -15.47 21.89 -24.92
C HIS A 674 -16.17 21.09 -23.81
N THR A 675 -15.54 20.96 -22.64
CA THR A 675 -16.00 20.07 -21.56
C THR A 675 -16.95 20.77 -20.57
N TYR A 676 -16.75 22.06 -20.32
CA TYR A 676 -17.44 22.85 -19.29
C TYR A 676 -18.03 24.17 -19.85
N PRO A 677 -18.68 24.16 -21.03
CA PRO A 677 -18.89 25.34 -21.88
C PRO A 677 -19.51 26.54 -21.15
N LEU A 678 -18.85 27.70 -21.26
CA LEU A 678 -19.41 28.99 -20.87
C LEU A 678 -20.10 29.69 -22.04
N ASP A 679 -21.14 30.46 -21.75
CA ASP A 679 -21.75 31.42 -22.69
C ASP A 679 -21.89 32.83 -22.08
N ALA A 680 -22.49 33.77 -22.81
CA ALA A 680 -22.66 35.16 -22.38
C ALA A 680 -23.61 35.35 -21.16
N THR A 681 -24.25 34.29 -20.67
CA THR A 681 -25.01 34.28 -19.40
C THR A 681 -24.14 33.89 -18.19
N ASP A 682 -22.93 33.38 -18.40
CA ASP A 682 -22.06 32.94 -17.32
C ASP A 682 -21.30 34.08 -16.64
N ARG A 683 -21.02 33.87 -15.35
CA ARG A 683 -20.31 34.80 -14.48
C ARG A 683 -19.24 34.03 -13.70
N VAL A 684 -17.99 34.22 -14.10
CA VAL A 684 -16.83 33.52 -13.53
C VAL A 684 -16.23 34.34 -12.40
N LEU A 685 -16.01 33.72 -11.25
CA LEU A 685 -15.41 34.38 -10.09
C LEU A 685 -13.87 34.34 -10.15
N GLN A 686 -13.24 35.51 -10.30
CA GLN A 686 -11.81 35.69 -10.08
C GLN A 686 -11.55 35.81 -8.57
N LYS A 687 -11.02 34.75 -7.97
CA LYS A 687 -10.63 34.74 -6.54
C LYS A 687 -9.29 34.10 -6.26
N THR A 688 -8.71 33.31 -7.17
CA THR A 688 -7.35 32.74 -6.98
C THR A 688 -6.27 33.83 -7.17
N PRO A 689 -5.24 33.94 -6.32
CA PRO A 689 -4.19 34.96 -6.48
C PRO A 689 -3.43 34.78 -7.80
N SER A 690 -2.98 35.89 -8.41
CA SER A 690 -2.33 35.88 -9.74
C SER A 690 -1.02 35.11 -9.77
N GLY A 691 -0.34 34.95 -8.62
CA GLY A 691 0.86 34.13 -8.46
C GLY A 691 0.63 32.62 -8.58
N PHE A 692 -0.62 32.16 -8.76
CA PHE A 692 -0.95 30.77 -9.07
C PHE A 692 -1.64 30.70 -10.44
N ASP A 693 -1.09 29.92 -11.36
CA ASP A 693 -1.84 28.75 -11.76
C ASP A 693 -3.22 28.89 -12.38
N VAL A 694 -4.14 28.25 -11.65
CA VAL A 694 -5.58 28.31 -11.76
C VAL A 694 -6.15 29.72 -11.98
N SER A 695 -5.50 30.80 -11.52
CA SER A 695 -5.96 32.16 -11.83
C SER A 695 -5.92 32.47 -13.34
N VAL A 696 -5.05 31.81 -14.13
CA VAL A 696 -4.94 32.02 -15.57
C VAL A 696 -6.26 31.72 -16.27
N TRP A 697 -6.91 30.59 -15.98
CA TRP A 697 -8.23 30.33 -16.58
C TRP A 697 -9.31 31.22 -16.00
N GLU A 698 -9.24 31.60 -14.72
CA GLU A 698 -10.17 32.61 -14.16
C GLU A 698 -10.07 33.94 -14.95
N PHE A 699 -8.88 34.41 -15.33
CA PHE A 699 -8.68 35.64 -16.11
C PHE A 699 -9.02 35.53 -17.60
N PHE A 700 -8.67 34.42 -18.27
CA PHE A 700 -8.72 34.32 -19.73
C PHE A 700 -9.92 33.55 -20.29
N TRP A 701 -10.46 32.56 -19.59
CA TRP A 701 -11.55 31.72 -20.10
C TRP A 701 -12.90 32.45 -20.34
N PRO A 702 -13.46 33.22 -19.40
CA PRO A 702 -14.72 33.93 -19.65
C PRO A 702 -14.59 34.93 -20.82
N LEU A 703 -13.45 35.60 -20.92
CA LEU A 703 -13.23 36.71 -21.84
C LEU A 703 -12.96 36.27 -23.30
N GLN A 704 -12.84 34.96 -23.57
CA GLN A 704 -12.90 34.41 -24.92
C GLN A 704 -14.28 33.83 -25.31
N THR A 705 -15.30 33.91 -24.44
CA THR A 705 -16.64 33.32 -24.67
C THR A 705 -17.78 34.34 -24.68
N GLY A 706 -17.59 35.50 -24.05
CA GLY A 706 -18.62 36.52 -23.88
C GLY A 706 -19.19 36.59 -22.46
N ALA A 707 -18.81 35.66 -21.59
CA ALA A 707 -19.14 35.67 -20.16
C ALA A 707 -18.56 36.89 -19.42
N THR A 708 -19.06 37.19 -18.22
CA THR A 708 -18.49 38.23 -17.36
C THR A 708 -17.48 37.65 -16.35
N LEU A 709 -16.33 38.30 -16.23
CA LEU A 709 -15.37 38.09 -15.14
C LEU A 709 -15.72 38.98 -13.94
N VAL A 710 -15.93 38.38 -12.76
CA VAL A 710 -16.23 39.11 -11.53
C VAL A 710 -15.05 39.01 -10.56
N LEU A 711 -14.44 40.14 -10.24
CA LEU A 711 -13.28 40.21 -9.36
C LEU A 711 -13.70 40.27 -7.88
N ALA A 712 -13.21 39.34 -7.06
CA ALA A 712 -13.29 39.46 -5.61
C ALA A 712 -12.44 40.64 -5.10
N ARG A 713 -12.70 41.14 -3.88
CA ARG A 713 -11.78 42.08 -3.20
C ARG A 713 -10.42 41.42 -2.88
N PRO A 714 -9.32 42.20 -2.79
CA PRO A 714 -8.07 41.75 -2.16
C PRO A 714 -8.30 41.14 -0.78
N GLY A 715 -7.54 40.10 -0.43
CA GLY A 715 -7.75 39.28 0.78
C GLY A 715 -9.05 38.44 0.84
N GLY A 716 -10.14 38.85 0.18
CA GLY A 716 -11.48 38.25 0.29
C GLY A 716 -11.60 36.80 -0.20
N HIS A 717 -10.57 36.27 -0.85
CA HIS A 717 -10.49 34.84 -1.19
C HIS A 717 -10.22 33.93 0.02
N LYS A 718 -9.84 34.51 1.17
CA LYS A 718 -9.61 33.85 2.46
C LYS A 718 -10.85 33.91 3.39
N ASP A 719 -11.98 34.44 2.90
CA ASP A 719 -13.17 34.83 3.69
C ASP A 719 -14.44 34.15 3.13
N PRO A 720 -14.83 32.96 3.63
CA PRO A 720 -15.95 32.21 3.06
C PRO A 720 -17.31 32.90 3.23
N ALA A 721 -17.54 33.62 4.34
CA ALA A 721 -18.73 34.45 4.54
C ALA A 721 -18.83 35.63 3.56
N TYR A 722 -17.71 36.16 3.06
CA TYR A 722 -17.71 37.08 1.91
C TYR A 722 -17.95 36.36 0.59
N LEU A 723 -17.33 35.19 0.35
CA LEU A 723 -17.50 34.44 -0.89
C LEU A 723 -18.96 34.01 -1.12
N THR A 724 -19.67 33.50 -0.11
CA THR A 724 -21.09 33.12 -0.25
C THR A 724 -21.97 34.32 -0.62
N ARG A 725 -21.74 35.48 0.00
CA ARG A 725 -22.43 36.74 -0.34
C ARG A 725 -22.10 37.17 -1.77
N LEU A 726 -20.82 37.23 -2.15
CA LEU A 726 -20.40 37.60 -3.50
C LEU A 726 -20.99 36.66 -4.56
N ILE A 727 -20.96 35.35 -4.34
CA ILE A 727 -21.51 34.34 -5.25
C ILE A 727 -23.01 34.54 -5.48
N ARG A 728 -23.76 34.82 -4.40
CA ARG A 728 -25.20 35.13 -4.46
C ARG A 728 -25.47 36.47 -5.14
N ASP A 729 -24.83 37.54 -4.67
CA ASP A 729 -25.12 38.94 -5.02
C ASP A 729 -24.62 39.32 -6.42
N GLN A 730 -23.63 38.60 -6.95
CA GLN A 730 -23.15 38.72 -8.33
C GLN A 730 -23.58 37.56 -9.24
N HIS A 731 -24.49 36.68 -8.78
CA HIS A 731 -25.00 35.53 -9.54
C HIS A 731 -23.90 34.71 -10.24
N ILE A 732 -22.84 34.37 -9.51
CA ILE A 732 -21.69 33.61 -10.03
C ILE A 732 -22.15 32.22 -10.46
N THR A 733 -21.82 31.83 -11.69
CA THR A 733 -22.15 30.51 -12.25
C THR A 733 -21.00 29.52 -12.18
N THR A 734 -19.75 30.01 -12.19
CA THR A 734 -18.54 29.20 -12.22
C THR A 734 -17.50 29.72 -11.22
N ALA A 735 -16.98 28.84 -10.37
CA ALA A 735 -15.96 29.18 -9.38
C ALA A 735 -14.94 28.04 -9.17
N HIS A 736 -13.69 28.40 -8.89
CA HIS A 736 -12.67 27.47 -8.40
C HIS A 736 -12.69 27.35 -6.87
N PHE A 737 -12.27 26.22 -6.28
CA PHE A 737 -11.81 26.11 -4.89
C PHE A 737 -10.62 25.14 -4.77
N VAL A 738 -9.68 25.38 -3.86
CA VAL A 738 -8.83 24.29 -3.33
C VAL A 738 -9.65 23.48 -2.31
N PRO A 739 -9.49 22.14 -2.19
CA PRO A 739 -10.32 21.31 -1.30
C PRO A 739 -10.45 21.81 0.15
N SER A 740 -9.39 22.34 0.75
CA SER A 740 -9.37 22.95 2.09
C SER A 740 -10.26 24.19 2.19
N MET A 741 -10.24 25.06 1.17
CA MET A 741 -11.14 26.21 1.07
C MET A 741 -12.56 25.80 0.68
N LEU A 742 -12.75 24.71 -0.06
CA LEU A 742 -14.07 24.15 -0.35
C LEU A 742 -14.73 23.62 0.94
N GLN A 743 -13.97 22.95 1.81
CA GLN A 743 -14.45 22.55 3.13
C GLN A 743 -14.90 23.76 3.97
N ALA A 744 -14.08 24.81 4.03
CA ALA A 744 -14.44 26.06 4.73
C ALA A 744 -15.67 26.75 4.12
N PHE A 745 -15.80 26.79 2.79
CA PHE A 745 -17.01 27.30 2.13
C PHE A 745 -18.25 26.46 2.47
N LEU A 746 -18.12 25.14 2.56
CA LEU A 746 -19.23 24.24 2.92
C LEU A 746 -19.61 24.28 4.42
N THR A 747 -18.89 25.02 5.28
CA THR A 747 -19.32 25.29 6.67
C THR A 747 -20.19 26.54 6.84
N GLU A 748 -20.22 27.44 5.85
CA GLU A 748 -21.04 28.65 5.92
C GLU A 748 -22.55 28.35 5.82
N PRO A 749 -23.38 28.81 6.77
CA PRO A 749 -24.84 28.62 6.72
C PRO A 749 -25.53 29.24 5.50
N THR A 750 -24.85 30.14 4.78
CA THR A 750 -25.33 30.79 3.57
C THR A 750 -25.01 30.04 2.27
N THR A 751 -24.18 28.99 2.31
CA THR A 751 -23.76 28.24 1.10
C THR A 751 -24.92 27.60 0.32
N PRO A 752 -25.97 27.02 0.96
CA PRO A 752 -27.15 26.54 0.22
C PRO A 752 -27.92 27.63 -0.55
N HIS A 753 -27.66 28.91 -0.28
CA HIS A 753 -28.24 30.03 -1.03
C HIS A 753 -27.42 30.43 -2.28
N CYS A 754 -26.27 29.79 -2.53
CA CYS A 754 -25.40 30.02 -3.70
C CYS A 754 -25.95 29.38 -5.00
N THR A 755 -27.27 29.43 -5.19
CA THR A 755 -28.04 28.76 -6.26
C THR A 755 -27.74 29.24 -7.68
N GLY A 756 -26.92 30.28 -7.86
CA GLY A 756 -26.39 30.68 -9.16
C GLY A 756 -25.32 29.73 -9.70
N LEU A 757 -24.62 28.98 -8.83
CA LEU A 757 -23.52 28.10 -9.21
C LEU A 757 -24.03 26.94 -10.09
N ARG A 758 -23.59 26.92 -11.35
CA ARG A 758 -23.79 25.82 -12.30
C ARG A 758 -22.70 24.76 -12.12
N GLN A 759 -21.46 25.19 -11.94
CA GLN A 759 -20.29 24.33 -11.84
C GLN A 759 -19.22 24.87 -10.87
N VAL A 760 -18.59 23.98 -10.13
CA VAL A 760 -17.45 24.24 -9.25
C VAL A 760 -16.30 23.33 -9.66
N ILE A 761 -15.13 23.96 -9.83
CA ILE A 761 -13.89 23.29 -10.21
C ILE A 761 -13.00 23.22 -8.97
N CYS A 762 -12.41 22.06 -8.70
CA CYS A 762 -11.61 21.83 -7.51
C CYS A 762 -10.26 21.19 -7.89
N SER A 763 -9.14 21.87 -7.62
CA SER A 763 -7.80 21.32 -7.83
C SER A 763 -6.76 21.85 -6.81
N GLY A 764 -5.52 21.36 -6.89
CA GLY A 764 -4.39 21.79 -6.05
C GLY A 764 -4.13 20.98 -4.79
N GLU A 765 -5.11 20.22 -4.29
CA GLU A 765 -4.95 19.25 -3.18
C GLU A 765 -5.78 17.99 -3.50
N ALA A 766 -5.62 16.90 -2.74
CA ALA A 766 -6.49 15.72 -2.88
C ALA A 766 -7.91 16.02 -2.34
N LEU A 767 -8.95 15.76 -3.14
CA LEU A 767 -10.35 16.06 -2.80
C LEU A 767 -11.02 14.92 -1.99
N PRO A 768 -11.36 15.11 -0.69
CA PRO A 768 -11.93 14.05 0.14
C PRO A 768 -13.38 13.71 -0.19
N THR A 769 -13.74 12.43 -0.12
CA THR A 769 -15.10 11.91 -0.37
C THR A 769 -16.17 12.55 0.54
N ASP A 770 -15.82 12.88 1.79
CA ASP A 770 -16.72 13.59 2.71
C ASP A 770 -17.02 15.02 2.23
N THR A 771 -16.03 15.71 1.66
CA THR A 771 -16.19 17.04 1.04
C THR A 771 -17.13 16.96 -0.16
N VAL A 772 -16.96 15.94 -1.02
CA VAL A 772 -17.83 15.67 -2.18
C VAL A 772 -19.26 15.38 -1.73
N THR A 773 -19.44 14.50 -0.76
CA THR A 773 -20.76 14.13 -0.21
C THR A 773 -21.47 15.34 0.39
N ARG A 774 -20.74 16.16 1.17
CA ARG A 774 -21.26 17.41 1.74
C ARG A 774 -21.59 18.45 0.68
N PHE A 775 -20.79 18.54 -0.39
CA PHE A 775 -21.04 19.44 -1.51
C PHE A 775 -22.38 19.13 -2.18
N HIS A 776 -22.57 17.89 -2.64
CA HIS A 776 -23.79 17.46 -3.34
C HIS A 776 -25.04 17.51 -2.44
N HIS A 777 -24.87 17.42 -1.13
CA HIS A 777 -25.97 17.63 -0.17
C HIS A 777 -26.40 19.11 -0.05
N LEU A 778 -25.44 20.05 -0.05
CA LEU A 778 -25.72 21.49 0.13
C LEU A 778 -26.00 22.23 -1.19
N LEU A 779 -25.51 21.71 -2.32
CA LEU A 779 -25.65 22.28 -3.67
C LEU A 779 -26.08 21.20 -4.70
N PRO A 780 -27.25 20.56 -4.55
CA PRO A 780 -27.69 19.40 -5.34
C PRO A 780 -27.99 19.69 -6.83
N HIS A 781 -27.74 20.91 -7.30
CA HIS A 781 -27.95 21.35 -8.70
C HIS A 781 -26.68 21.95 -9.32
N THR A 782 -25.56 21.90 -8.60
CA THR A 782 -24.25 22.39 -9.03
C THR A 782 -23.34 21.19 -9.32
N GLN A 783 -22.62 21.20 -10.44
CA GLN A 783 -21.64 20.15 -10.73
C GLN A 783 -20.33 20.41 -9.95
N LEU A 784 -19.64 19.35 -9.53
CA LEU A 784 -18.32 19.42 -8.89
C LEU A 784 -17.32 18.57 -9.66
N HIS A 785 -16.28 19.20 -10.19
CA HIS A 785 -15.23 18.57 -10.98
C HIS A 785 -13.91 18.60 -10.21
N ASN A 786 -13.32 17.43 -10.00
CA ASN A 786 -11.98 17.25 -9.44
C ASN A 786 -10.97 17.28 -10.59
N LEU A 787 -10.06 18.25 -10.58
CA LEU A 787 -8.99 18.39 -11.58
C LEU A 787 -7.63 18.27 -10.89
N TYR A 788 -6.61 17.86 -11.64
CA TYR A 788 -5.22 17.88 -11.17
C TYR A 788 -4.26 18.15 -12.32
N GLY A 789 -3.25 18.97 -12.05
CA GLY A 789 -2.01 19.06 -12.82
C GLY A 789 -0.95 19.87 -12.07
N PRO A 790 0.32 19.76 -12.47
CA PRO A 790 1.38 20.67 -12.06
C PRO A 790 1.41 21.92 -12.94
N THR A 791 1.97 23.02 -12.43
CA THR A 791 2.15 24.29 -13.17
C THR A 791 2.88 24.09 -14.49
N GLU A 792 3.88 23.20 -14.50
CA GLU A 792 4.69 22.77 -15.64
C GLU A 792 3.87 22.22 -16.82
N ALA A 793 2.61 21.80 -16.59
CA ALA A 793 1.76 21.17 -17.61
C ALA A 793 0.56 22.04 -18.04
N SER A 794 0.63 23.36 -17.87
CA SER A 794 -0.47 24.30 -18.19
C SER A 794 -1.73 24.08 -17.33
N VAL A 795 -1.58 24.26 -16.01
CA VAL A 795 -2.63 24.23 -14.98
C VAL A 795 -3.16 22.84 -14.62
N ASP A 796 -3.96 22.18 -15.47
CA ASP A 796 -4.56 20.87 -15.15
C ASP A 796 -4.45 19.91 -16.34
N VAL A 797 -4.09 18.65 -16.06
CA VAL A 797 -3.92 17.56 -17.06
C VAL A 797 -4.75 16.29 -16.78
N THR A 798 -5.56 16.32 -15.74
CA THR A 798 -6.52 15.27 -15.40
C THR A 798 -7.81 15.87 -14.92
N ALA A 799 -8.93 15.17 -15.12
CA ALA A 799 -10.26 15.64 -14.75
C ALA A 799 -11.21 14.47 -14.41
N HIS A 800 -12.06 14.69 -13.41
CA HIS A 800 -13.10 13.75 -13.00
C HIS A 800 -14.34 14.49 -12.49
N THR A 801 -15.51 14.23 -13.07
CA THR A 801 -16.79 14.77 -12.60
C THR A 801 -17.32 13.90 -11.47
N THR A 802 -17.39 14.46 -10.26
CA THR A 802 -17.74 13.72 -9.04
C THR A 802 -19.24 13.36 -9.00
N ASN A 803 -19.56 12.25 -8.32
CA ASN A 803 -20.91 11.77 -8.09
C ASN A 803 -21.06 11.36 -6.60
N PRO A 804 -22.12 11.77 -5.88
CA PRO A 804 -22.31 11.39 -4.47
C PRO A 804 -22.42 9.87 -4.20
N THR A 805 -22.63 9.02 -5.21
CA THR A 805 -22.69 7.55 -5.04
C THR A 805 -21.36 6.81 -5.27
N THR A 806 -20.30 7.50 -5.70
CA THR A 806 -19.06 6.86 -6.16
C THR A 806 -17.86 7.39 -5.36
N PRO A 807 -16.98 6.52 -4.79
CA PRO A 807 -15.71 6.98 -4.22
C PRO A 807 -14.89 7.74 -5.27
N THR A 808 -14.29 8.87 -4.90
CA THR A 808 -13.48 9.67 -5.84
C THR A 808 -12.26 8.85 -6.30
N PRO A 809 -12.15 8.47 -7.59
CA PRO A 809 -10.96 7.82 -8.10
C PRO A 809 -9.81 8.84 -8.25
N PRO A 810 -8.55 8.40 -8.40
CA PRO A 810 -7.52 9.25 -8.98
C PRO A 810 -8.01 9.79 -10.34
N ALA A 811 -7.77 11.08 -10.60
CA ALA A 811 -8.35 11.76 -11.75
C ALA A 811 -7.78 11.22 -13.07
N SER A 812 -8.65 10.93 -14.04
CA SER A 812 -8.29 10.39 -15.35
C SER A 812 -7.67 11.46 -16.25
N PRO A 813 -6.80 11.11 -17.22
CA PRO A 813 -6.23 12.06 -18.19
C PRO A 813 -7.30 12.95 -18.83
N SER A 814 -7.09 14.27 -18.85
CA SER A 814 -7.97 15.18 -19.61
C SER A 814 -7.61 15.14 -21.09
N ALA A 815 -8.62 15.14 -21.96
CA ALA A 815 -8.42 14.94 -23.39
C ALA A 815 -7.83 16.20 -24.07
N HIS A 816 -6.51 16.27 -24.17
CA HIS A 816 -5.77 17.41 -24.72
C HIS A 816 -5.67 17.37 -26.27
N PRO A 817 -6.36 18.27 -26.98
CA PRO A 817 -6.15 18.46 -28.41
C PRO A 817 -4.72 18.94 -28.76
N SER A 818 -4.12 18.33 -29.78
CA SER A 818 -2.79 18.69 -30.29
C SER A 818 -2.68 18.47 -31.82
N GLY A 819 -1.88 19.31 -32.48
CA GLY A 819 -1.57 19.22 -33.91
C GLY A 819 -0.14 18.72 -34.15
N THR A 820 0.08 18.00 -35.25
CA THR A 820 1.38 17.36 -35.57
C THR A 820 2.42 18.33 -36.16
N PRO A 821 3.74 18.12 -35.95
CA PRO A 821 4.39 17.15 -35.06
C PRO A 821 5.55 17.74 -34.20
N ALA A 822 5.30 17.92 -32.90
CA ALA A 822 6.30 17.88 -31.83
C ALA A 822 5.64 17.23 -30.60
N PRO A 823 6.38 16.55 -29.70
CA PRO A 823 5.78 15.53 -28.84
C PRO A 823 5.18 16.05 -27.53
N THR A 824 4.36 15.17 -26.93
CA THR A 824 3.82 15.17 -25.55
C THR A 824 2.71 16.16 -25.17
N SER A 825 1.53 15.59 -24.94
CA SER A 825 0.88 15.66 -23.62
C SER A 825 0.35 14.28 -23.22
N SER A 826 1.18 13.25 -23.37
CA SER A 826 0.94 11.92 -22.78
C SER A 826 1.46 11.91 -21.35
N THR A 827 0.68 11.42 -20.40
CA THR A 827 1.09 11.14 -19.02
C THR A 827 1.20 9.63 -18.77
N PRO A 828 2.14 8.92 -19.41
CA PRO A 828 2.45 7.57 -18.96
C PRO A 828 3.01 7.68 -17.53
N PRO A 829 2.56 6.83 -16.58
CA PRO A 829 3.28 6.70 -15.32
C PRO A 829 4.72 6.26 -15.61
N CYS A 830 5.67 6.69 -14.78
CA CYS A 830 7.06 6.24 -14.87
C CYS A 830 7.10 4.74 -14.58
N ALA A 831 7.28 3.93 -15.64
CA ALA A 831 6.85 2.54 -15.75
C ALA A 831 5.31 2.35 -15.69
N PRO A 832 4.73 1.48 -16.53
CA PRO A 832 3.30 1.19 -16.52
C PRO A 832 2.94 0.33 -15.32
N TYR A 833 2.71 0.97 -14.16
CA TYR A 833 2.15 0.32 -12.98
C TYR A 833 0.68 -0.07 -13.21
N PRO A 834 0.23 -1.24 -12.72
CA PRO A 834 -1.18 -1.62 -12.76
C PRO A 834 -2.02 -0.69 -11.86
N SER A 835 -3.32 -0.59 -12.16
CA SER A 835 -4.24 0.47 -11.71
C SER A 835 -4.53 0.59 -10.19
N ALA A 836 -3.81 -0.14 -9.34
CA ALA A 836 -3.94 -0.13 -7.88
C ALA A 836 -2.60 0.10 -7.14
N SER A 837 -1.47 0.15 -7.85
CA SER A 837 -0.15 0.35 -7.23
C SER A 837 0.17 1.85 -7.05
N PRO A 838 0.44 2.33 -5.82
CA PRO A 838 0.81 3.72 -5.58
C PRO A 838 2.24 4.00 -6.04
N ALA A 839 2.43 4.95 -6.97
CA ALA A 839 3.75 5.42 -7.36
C ALA A 839 4.38 6.25 -6.22
N SER A 840 5.39 5.69 -5.54
CA SER A 840 5.97 6.25 -4.33
C SER A 840 6.92 7.44 -4.59
N SER A 841 6.36 8.64 -4.79
CA SER A 841 7.15 9.88 -4.91
C SER A 841 7.62 10.38 -3.53
N THR A 842 8.59 9.69 -2.91
CA THR A 842 9.12 10.05 -1.59
C THR A 842 9.97 11.32 -1.64
N SER A 843 9.43 12.42 -1.13
CA SER A 843 10.20 13.57 -0.63
C SER A 843 9.93 13.73 0.88
N PRO A 844 10.97 13.84 1.73
CA PRO A 844 10.78 13.79 3.19
C PRO A 844 10.16 15.09 3.74
N ALA A 845 8.90 15.02 4.17
CA ALA A 845 8.23 16.11 4.86
C ALA A 845 8.65 16.16 6.35
N SER A 846 9.58 17.05 6.69
CA SER A 846 10.04 17.24 8.07
C SER A 846 8.99 17.97 8.93
N ASN A 847 8.35 17.25 9.85
CA ASN A 847 7.48 17.84 10.89
C ASN A 847 7.94 17.41 12.28
N SER A 848 8.40 18.36 13.09
CA SER A 848 8.76 18.15 14.50
C SER A 848 8.17 19.27 15.36
N PRO A 849 7.30 18.97 16.35
CA PRO A 849 6.75 19.96 17.25
C PRO A 849 7.76 20.36 18.34
N THR A 850 7.57 21.55 18.90
CA THR A 850 8.45 22.19 19.88
C THR A 850 8.38 21.59 21.29
N ALA A 851 9.53 21.49 21.96
CA ALA A 851 9.65 21.31 23.41
C ALA A 851 10.82 22.17 23.97
N THR A 852 10.66 22.71 25.18
CA THR A 852 11.59 23.66 25.81
C THR A 852 12.72 22.97 26.61
N PRO A 853 13.89 23.62 26.81
CA PRO A 853 15.07 22.98 27.37
C PRO A 853 15.21 23.13 28.89
N THR A 854 15.68 22.06 29.55
CA THR A 854 16.23 22.10 30.92
C THR A 854 17.43 21.15 31.02
N ALA A 855 18.57 21.62 31.52
CA ALA A 855 19.78 20.83 31.71
C ALA A 855 20.09 20.60 33.20
N PRO A 856 20.87 19.55 33.53
CA PRO A 856 21.77 19.62 34.69
C PRO A 856 23.18 19.04 34.43
N THR A 857 24.19 19.87 34.67
CA THR A 857 25.52 19.59 35.29
C THR A 857 26.29 18.28 35.03
N SER A 858 27.48 18.42 34.45
CA SER A 858 28.66 17.50 34.55
C SER A 858 29.27 17.50 35.98
N PRO A 859 30.34 16.71 36.34
CA PRO A 859 31.72 16.88 35.82
C PRO A 859 32.55 15.53 35.75
N PRO A 860 33.91 15.45 35.89
CA PRO A 860 34.80 15.38 34.72
C PRO A 860 35.95 14.32 34.78
N ASN A 861 36.72 14.12 33.69
CA ASN A 861 38.21 14.23 33.71
C ASN A 861 38.97 13.99 32.38
N ALA A 862 40.22 14.49 32.37
CA ALA A 862 41.40 14.11 31.58
C ALA A 862 41.49 14.46 30.07
N SER A 863 42.74 14.65 29.61
CA SER A 863 43.14 15.25 28.33
C SER A 863 44.16 14.37 27.55
N PRO A 864 44.38 14.58 26.24
CA PRO A 864 45.10 13.64 25.35
C PRO A 864 46.55 14.06 25.01
N PRO A 865 47.24 13.29 24.15
CA PRO A 865 48.28 13.83 23.26
C PRO A 865 48.06 13.51 21.75
N THR A 866 48.31 14.52 20.92
CA THR A 866 48.56 14.49 19.46
C THR A 866 50.09 14.47 19.17
N PRO A 867 50.65 14.66 17.94
CA PRO A 867 50.09 14.81 16.58
C PRO A 867 50.79 13.96 15.47
N THR A 868 50.29 14.03 14.23
CA THR A 868 51.14 14.17 13.01
C THR A 868 50.37 14.79 11.83
N ALA A 869 51.08 15.42 10.89
CA ALA A 869 50.61 16.15 9.69
C ALA A 869 51.82 16.23 8.71
N PRO A 870 51.89 17.06 7.63
CA PRO A 870 50.95 17.97 6.95
C PRO A 870 50.97 17.69 5.41
N PRO A 871 50.94 18.64 4.45
CA PRO A 871 50.42 20.03 4.34
C PRO A 871 49.26 20.09 3.29
N ALA A 872 48.81 21.17 2.64
CA ALA A 872 49.15 22.61 2.55
C ALA A 872 47.84 23.39 2.20
N SER A 873 47.70 24.63 1.72
CA SER A 873 48.49 25.86 1.44
C SER A 873 47.49 26.96 0.98
N ALA A 874 47.68 28.27 1.12
CA ALA A 874 48.56 29.13 1.93
C ALA A 874 48.10 30.61 1.75
N CYS A 875 48.60 31.53 2.59
CA CYS A 875 48.40 33.01 2.53
C CYS A 875 46.95 33.51 2.82
N THR A 876 46.70 34.68 3.42
CA THR A 876 47.59 35.78 3.90
C THR A 876 47.04 36.43 5.18
N ALA A 877 47.89 37.14 5.94
CA ALA A 877 47.55 37.95 7.13
C ALA A 877 47.86 39.46 6.82
N PRO A 878 47.84 40.46 7.75
CA PRO A 878 47.62 40.41 9.21
C PRO A 878 46.79 41.61 9.78
N ALA A 879 47.02 41.93 11.07
CA ALA A 879 46.78 43.21 11.78
C ALA A 879 45.39 43.48 12.42
N THR A 880 45.26 44.07 13.63
CA THR A 880 45.98 43.90 14.94
C THR A 880 45.31 44.72 16.05
N SER A 881 45.31 44.16 17.28
CA SER A 881 45.43 44.86 18.59
C SER A 881 44.22 45.51 19.31
N PRO A 882 44.27 45.65 20.66
CA PRO A 882 43.06 45.77 21.51
C PRO A 882 43.08 46.84 22.64
N ALA A 883 41.91 47.10 23.26
CA ALA A 883 41.66 47.58 24.64
C ALA A 883 40.13 47.74 24.84
N GLY A 884 39.50 47.81 26.02
CA GLY A 884 39.94 47.67 27.41
C GLY A 884 38.75 47.91 28.39
N PRO A 885 38.71 47.30 29.60
CA PRO A 885 37.65 47.47 30.62
C PRO A 885 37.93 48.70 31.52
N PRO A 886 37.28 48.98 32.69
CA PRO A 886 36.25 48.25 33.49
C PRO A 886 34.96 49.14 33.67
N THR A 887 34.03 49.04 34.63
CA THR A 887 33.98 48.56 36.05
C THR A 887 32.63 47.95 36.47
N ALA A 888 32.62 47.40 37.70
CA ALA A 888 31.52 46.78 38.45
C ALA A 888 30.68 47.76 39.30
N ASN A 889 29.53 47.30 39.82
CA ASN A 889 29.30 47.29 41.28
C ASN A 889 28.18 46.32 41.74
N SER A 890 28.02 46.16 43.05
CA SER A 890 27.19 45.13 43.72
C SER A 890 26.05 45.73 44.56
N ASN A 891 25.03 44.92 44.92
CA ASN A 891 24.74 44.62 46.33
C ASN A 891 23.59 43.61 46.63
N THR A 892 23.66 43.08 47.86
CA THR A 892 22.71 42.37 48.76
C THR A 892 21.18 42.60 48.57
N THR A 893 20.23 41.84 49.15
CA THR A 893 20.14 41.31 50.55
C THR A 893 19.26 40.04 50.71
N ALA A 894 19.00 39.58 51.94
CA ALA A 894 18.54 38.23 52.29
C ALA A 894 17.06 38.10 52.78
N ALA A 895 16.66 36.88 53.16
CA ALA A 895 15.32 36.44 53.63
C ALA A 895 15.01 36.86 55.11
N PRO A 896 13.99 36.34 55.90
CA PRO A 896 13.56 34.92 56.05
C PRO A 896 12.08 34.62 56.49
N THR A 897 11.79 33.35 56.86
CA THR A 897 10.76 32.85 57.84
C THR A 897 9.25 32.91 57.49
N THR A 898 8.31 32.04 57.96
CA THR A 898 8.29 30.72 58.68
C THR A 898 6.88 30.07 58.70
N ARG A 899 6.81 28.70 58.81
CA ARG A 899 5.73 27.88 59.49
C ARG A 899 4.29 27.91 58.91
N SER A 900 3.36 26.96 59.16
CA SER A 900 3.37 25.52 59.57
C SER A 900 1.94 24.93 59.59
N ASN A 901 1.78 23.59 59.54
CA ASN A 901 0.56 22.79 59.90
C ASN A 901 -0.69 22.89 58.97
N SER A 902 -1.68 21.96 58.95
CA SER A 902 -1.67 20.49 59.17
C SER A 902 -3.01 19.78 58.79
N ALA A 903 -2.93 18.71 57.98
CA ALA A 903 -3.60 17.39 58.10
C ALA A 903 -5.15 17.13 58.01
N ALA A 904 -5.48 16.08 57.24
CA ALA A 904 -6.40 14.93 57.50
C ALA A 904 -7.91 14.91 57.11
N SER A 905 -8.28 13.84 56.36
CA SER A 905 -9.59 13.10 56.33
C SER A 905 -10.83 13.81 55.71
N ALA A 906 -11.99 13.19 55.34
CA ALA A 906 -12.43 11.84 54.88
C ALA A 906 -13.99 11.90 54.62
N SER A 907 -14.73 11.00 53.94
CA SER A 907 -14.51 9.95 52.90
C SER A 907 -15.89 9.39 52.40
N ASN A 908 -15.93 8.62 51.30
CA ASN A 908 -17.10 7.87 50.74
C ASN A 908 -18.27 8.75 50.18
N SER A 909 -19.25 8.28 49.39
CA SER A 909 -19.76 6.91 49.06
C SER A 909 -20.31 6.82 47.61
N ALA A 910 -20.73 5.63 47.14
CA ALA A 910 -21.35 5.40 45.81
C ALA A 910 -22.56 4.42 45.87
N LYS A 911 -23.46 4.41 44.86
CA LYS A 911 -24.14 3.20 44.28
C LYS A 911 -25.35 3.44 43.30
N SER A 912 -25.47 2.52 42.33
CA SER A 912 -26.71 1.87 41.81
C SER A 912 -27.66 2.51 40.74
N LYS A 913 -28.49 1.62 40.14
CA LYS A 913 -29.36 1.64 38.92
C LYS A 913 -30.34 0.42 39.05
N PRO A 914 -31.28 0.05 38.12
CA PRO A 914 -32.25 0.74 37.24
C PRO A 914 -33.73 0.48 37.72
N PRO A 915 -34.84 0.60 36.92
CA PRO A 915 -35.27 -0.36 35.87
C PRO A 915 -36.02 0.25 34.63
N SER A 916 -36.74 -0.57 33.84
CA SER A 916 -37.45 -0.27 32.55
C SER A 916 -38.88 -0.92 32.59
N PRO A 917 -39.68 -1.18 31.50
CA PRO A 917 -39.65 -0.93 30.04
C PRO A 917 -40.88 -0.05 29.62
N PRO A 918 -41.86 -0.33 28.70
CA PRO A 918 -41.95 -1.12 27.43
C PRO A 918 -42.73 -0.44 26.24
N THR A 919 -42.70 -1.00 25.01
CA THR A 919 -43.86 -1.24 24.07
C THR A 919 -43.45 -1.76 22.67
N THR A 920 -44.36 -2.44 21.95
CA THR A 920 -44.28 -2.87 20.52
C THR A 920 -45.69 -2.86 19.88
N PRO A 921 -45.83 -2.82 18.54
CA PRO A 921 -46.37 -3.99 17.81
C PRO A 921 -45.86 -4.19 16.34
N SER A 922 -46.30 -5.28 15.69
CA SER A 922 -46.11 -5.65 14.24
C SER A 922 -47.45 -5.45 13.44
N PRO A 923 -47.75 -5.95 12.19
CA PRO A 923 -47.07 -6.93 11.30
C PRO A 923 -47.20 -6.87 9.72
N ARG A 924 -46.24 -7.50 9.00
CA ARG A 924 -46.36 -8.29 7.72
C ARG A 924 -46.94 -7.59 6.41
N PRO A 925 -47.22 -8.29 5.26
CA PRO A 925 -46.29 -8.51 4.09
C PRO A 925 -47.01 -8.28 2.70
N PRO A 926 -46.88 -9.06 1.58
CA PRO A 926 -45.78 -9.66 0.78
C PRO A 926 -45.81 -9.25 -0.75
N PHE A 927 -45.23 -10.09 -1.65
CA PHE A 927 -45.27 -10.17 -3.15
C PHE A 927 -44.18 -9.44 -3.98
N TRP A 928 -43.93 -9.74 -5.28
CA TRP A 928 -43.56 -11.00 -6.01
C TRP A 928 -43.38 -10.69 -7.53
N SER A 929 -42.57 -11.49 -8.27
CA SER A 929 -42.38 -11.47 -9.74
C SER A 929 -41.77 -10.21 -10.39
N GLY A 930 -41.10 -10.25 -11.55
CA GLY A 930 -40.70 -11.38 -12.43
C GLY A 930 -40.22 -10.88 -13.80
N ARG A 931 -39.88 -11.80 -14.75
CA ARG A 931 -39.31 -11.57 -16.12
C ARG A 931 -37.78 -11.33 -16.10
N THR A 932 -36.87 -11.98 -16.87
CA THR A 932 -36.88 -12.89 -18.05
C THR A 932 -37.52 -12.32 -19.34
N SER A 933 -36.93 -12.37 -20.54
CA SER A 933 -35.95 -13.34 -21.11
C SER A 933 -35.09 -12.69 -22.26
N PRO A 934 -34.48 -13.36 -23.29
CA PRO A 934 -33.16 -12.97 -23.82
C PRO A 934 -33.06 -12.66 -25.34
N ALA A 935 -31.84 -12.32 -25.81
CA ALA A 935 -31.33 -12.43 -27.20
C ALA A 935 -29.79 -12.29 -27.18
N THR A 936 -28.96 -13.32 -27.43
CA THR A 936 -28.50 -13.92 -28.71
C THR A 936 -27.53 -13.08 -29.56
N ASN A 937 -26.35 -13.67 -29.77
CA ASN A 937 -25.26 -13.41 -30.73
C ASN A 937 -25.46 -12.35 -31.84
N ALA A 938 -24.46 -11.46 -31.93
CA ALA A 938 -23.81 -11.06 -33.18
C ALA A 938 -22.30 -10.95 -32.90
#